data_AF-A0A1I0X9E4-F1
#
_entry.id   AF-A0A1I0X9E4-F1
#
_cell.length_a   1.000
_cell.length_b   1.000
_cell.length_c   1.000
_cell.angle_alpha   90.00
_cell.angle_beta   90.00
_cell.angle_gamma   90.00
#
_symmetry.space_group_name_H-M   'P 1'
#
loop_
_entity.id
_entity.type
_entity.pdbx_description
1 polymer ?
#
loop_
_entity_poly.entity_id
_entity_poly.type
_entity_poly.pdbx_seq_one_letter_code
_entity_poly.pdbx_strand_id
1 'polypeptide(L)'
;MMIDISILYKLLSKSSEFCNKFNDECKDLLRLNRNLADVLIEETGNDFSFLYLNCGVGNNLIYLKNIFKKANLYGLERDKNFINMIEECSSKEDHKEDTSINIYEYDSISYSKLPKCFDYIYIDCTKNCVFEKDMENSINFIKNNGTLILEKLVYDSKKDLIEAMLKENIHKYHVVILYDKVLINFLQCKNQIQIKYLNKSKEDNVRPLENVDSNKIAFIFCINNNEKFNIATDYIKRLESCNEFSIDIIAVENASSIAEGYNLAMNSTNAKYKVYLHQDVWILNKKFISDVLRIFIDNESLGLLGCAGTNKIPTNGIWWEGLCYGKVFDSHTGSMSLLSFNNFEGEYKKVQAIDGLILITSKDVEWREDVFKGWHFYDISQCMEFYRKNYDVGVLNQFNPWFVHDCGKVSLDGYEEYNKIFIEEYINNRQVNNENYPLVSILIPAYNEVDYFKIALESALNQTYKNIEIIICDDSTTDNIKNMVNRYIGEYKNIKYYNNGGPLGKRGAVNLQKCFDVCHGEYVNFLMQDDVFSPNKIEIMLQYIINDESVSLVTSYRNVINGEGSMLQDLQVTKPFVQQTSIIDGEKLGQYILENMANVIGEFSTVMFRKKDMKDILLNYKGYTMRCLGDIASWLKLLSKGNAVYIREPLSCFRIHSNQNTFDSMLQIWGAIDWYYLITYSYSSGKFIKDRETFLRTLKLWFRMNMDKIYDYEKYFSIEISDTKEAKEYLYSCYKNGIRQLLNM
;
A
#
# COMPACT_ATOMS: atom_id res chain seq x y z
N MET A 1 11.16 26.91 28.69
CA MET A 1 10.25 27.76 29.50
C MET A 1 10.68 29.24 29.47
N MET A 2 11.15 29.76 28.34
CA MET A 2 11.38 31.19 28.13
C MET A 2 10.46 31.64 26.99
N ILE A 3 9.68 32.68 27.23
CA ILE A 3 9.29 33.59 26.14
C ILE A 3 10.60 34.01 25.50
N ASP A 4 10.72 33.96 24.17
CA ASP A 4 11.95 34.37 23.51
C ASP A 4 12.02 35.90 23.64
N ILE A 5 12.45 36.37 24.82
CA ILE A 5 12.58 37.78 25.24
C ILE A 5 13.37 38.54 24.17
N SER A 6 14.28 37.86 23.47
CA SER A 6 14.99 38.40 22.33
C SER A 6 14.07 38.88 21.19
N ILE A 7 12.96 38.19 20.92
CA ILE A 7 11.99 38.59 19.89
C ILE A 7 11.25 39.85 20.35
N LEU A 8 10.77 39.87 21.60
CA LEU A 8 10.03 40.99 22.16
C LEU A 8 10.91 42.24 22.30
N TYR A 9 12.14 42.07 22.80
CA TYR A 9 13.14 43.13 22.94
C TYR A 9 13.50 43.75 21.59
N LYS A 10 13.76 42.92 20.56
CA LYS A 10 14.09 43.44 19.24
C LYS A 10 12.91 44.15 18.55
N LEU A 11 11.67 43.77 18.85
CA LEU A 11 10.49 44.50 18.39
C LEU A 11 10.44 45.89 19.06
N LEU A 12 10.57 45.92 20.40
CA LEU A 12 10.53 47.13 21.22
C LEU A 12 11.61 48.17 20.88
N SER A 13 12.73 47.76 20.26
CA SER A 13 13.86 48.63 19.93
C SER A 13 13.81 49.26 18.51
N LYS A 14 12.81 48.95 17.68
CA LYS A 14 12.68 49.47 16.30
C LYS A 14 11.67 50.61 16.20
N SER A 15 11.98 51.62 15.37
CA SER A 15 11.27 52.92 15.31
C SER A 15 10.41 53.16 14.05
N SER A 16 10.16 52.15 13.21
CA SER A 16 9.25 52.33 12.05
C SER A 16 7.80 52.52 12.51
N GLU A 17 6.96 53.18 11.72
CA GLU A 17 5.54 53.45 12.09
C GLU A 17 4.77 52.18 12.48
N PHE A 18 4.92 51.10 11.69
CA PHE A 18 4.34 49.79 11.98
C PHE A 18 4.88 49.22 13.30
N CYS A 19 6.20 49.28 13.51
CA CYS A 19 6.83 48.81 14.74
C CYS A 19 6.43 49.65 15.95
N ASN A 20 6.29 50.97 15.83
CA ASN A 20 5.88 51.84 16.93
C ASN A 20 4.46 51.50 17.40
N LYS A 21 3.52 51.38 16.44
CA LYS A 21 2.15 50.94 16.73
C LYS A 21 2.13 49.55 17.39
N PHE A 22 2.99 48.65 16.94
CA PHE A 22 3.14 47.33 17.54
C PHE A 22 3.76 47.37 18.95
N ASN A 23 4.75 48.24 19.15
CA ASN A 23 5.49 48.42 20.39
C ASN A 23 4.63 48.99 21.50
N ASP A 24 3.78 49.98 21.20
CA ASP A 24 2.87 50.57 22.17
C ASP A 24 1.87 49.52 22.70
N GLU A 25 1.32 48.69 21.82
CA GLU A 25 0.45 47.58 22.25
C GLU A 25 1.20 46.47 23.00
N CYS A 26 2.44 46.16 22.60
CA CYS A 26 3.27 45.20 23.35
C CYS A 26 3.58 45.69 24.76
N LYS A 27 3.88 46.99 24.93
CA LYS A 27 4.07 47.61 26.24
C LYS A 27 2.80 47.50 27.08
N ASP A 28 1.63 47.70 26.49
CA ASP A 28 0.35 47.56 27.20
C ASP A 28 0.04 46.09 27.58
N LEU A 29 0.34 45.12 26.71
CA LEU A 29 0.21 43.69 27.03
C LEU A 29 1.17 43.25 28.14
N LEU A 30 2.41 43.76 28.14
CA LEU A 30 3.38 43.52 29.20
C LEU A 30 2.94 44.13 30.54
N ARG A 31 2.36 45.34 30.53
CA ARG A 31 1.80 45.98 31.73
C ARG A 31 0.66 45.18 32.36
N LEU A 32 -0.14 44.49 31.53
CA LEU A 32 -1.23 43.63 31.97
C LEU A 32 -0.73 42.30 32.58
N ASN A 33 0.41 41.78 32.13
CA ASN A 33 1.04 40.57 32.65
C ASN A 33 2.14 40.91 33.68
N ARG A 34 1.73 41.30 34.90
CA ARG A 34 2.62 41.76 35.98
C ARG A 34 3.78 40.79 36.34
N ASN A 35 3.65 39.48 36.08
CA ASN A 35 4.69 38.48 36.41
C ASN A 35 5.83 38.39 35.38
N LEU A 36 5.66 38.94 34.18
CA LEU A 36 6.61 38.81 33.07
C LEU A 36 7.63 39.96 33.00
N ALA A 37 7.24 41.12 33.51
CA ALA A 37 8.12 42.27 33.67
C ALA A 37 9.28 41.99 34.64
N ASP A 38 9.04 41.18 35.68
CA ASP A 38 10.06 40.81 36.67
C ASP A 38 11.11 39.82 36.09
N VAL A 39 10.71 38.94 35.16
CA VAL A 39 11.64 38.03 34.44
C VAL A 39 12.49 38.76 33.40
N LEU A 40 11.92 39.78 32.73
CA LEU A 40 12.64 40.64 31.80
C LEU A 40 13.76 41.45 32.46
N ILE A 41 13.69 41.65 33.79
CA ILE A 41 14.68 42.42 34.58
C ILE A 41 15.85 41.54 35.05
N GLU A 42 15.67 40.21 35.16
CA GLU A 42 16.72 39.29 35.62
C GLU A 42 17.63 38.75 34.49
N GLU A 43 17.20 38.75 33.23
CA GLU A 43 18.00 38.14 32.13
C GLU A 43 18.86 39.11 31.31
N THR A 44 18.66 40.43 31.37
CA THR A 44 19.52 41.40 30.65
C THR A 44 20.66 41.90 31.55
N GLY A 45 21.60 41.01 31.85
CA GLY A 45 22.90 41.42 32.36
C GLY A 45 23.62 42.27 31.32
N ASN A 46 23.80 43.56 31.63
CA ASN A 46 24.58 44.57 30.91
C ASN A 46 24.09 44.98 29.51
N ASP A 47 23.13 45.91 29.46
CA ASP A 47 23.29 47.20 28.75
C ASP A 47 22.05 48.09 28.98
N PHE A 48 22.08 48.89 30.04
CA PHE A 48 21.10 49.94 30.31
C PHE A 48 21.81 51.27 30.56
N SER A 49 22.05 51.99 29.48
CA SER A 49 22.36 53.42 29.51
C SER A 49 21.41 54.22 28.61
N PHE A 50 20.12 53.86 28.54
CA PHE A 50 19.06 54.75 28.03
C PHE A 50 17.68 54.26 28.50
N LEU A 51 17.28 54.63 29.71
CA LEU A 51 15.90 55.00 30.12
C LEU A 51 15.85 55.17 31.65
N TYR A 52 16.56 56.17 32.15
CA TYR A 52 16.23 56.78 33.43
C TYR A 52 15.60 58.12 33.10
N LEU A 53 14.26 58.19 33.06
CA LEU A 53 13.49 59.42 33.25
C LEU A 53 11.99 59.08 33.34
N ASN A 54 11.39 59.55 34.44
CA ASN A 54 9.97 59.67 34.72
C ASN A 54 9.17 58.40 35.05
N CYS A 55 9.23 58.00 36.32
CA CYS A 55 8.14 58.28 37.26
C CYS A 55 8.61 57.98 38.69
N GLY A 56 8.61 59.01 39.53
CA GLY A 56 9.01 58.94 40.93
C GLY A 56 7.89 58.52 41.89
N VAL A 57 8.27 58.47 43.17
CA VAL A 57 7.48 58.17 44.38
C VAL A 57 7.18 56.67 44.52
N GLY A 58 7.59 55.93 45.54
CA GLY A 58 8.06 56.25 46.90
C GLY A 58 7.53 55.13 47.82
N ASN A 59 8.38 54.64 48.72
CA ASN A 59 8.08 53.76 49.87
C ASN A 59 7.69 52.29 49.59
N ASN A 60 8.67 51.38 49.70
CA ASN A 60 8.95 50.67 50.95
C ASN A 60 9.96 49.53 50.71
N LEU A 61 11.21 49.80 51.06
CA LEU A 61 12.04 48.81 51.74
C LEU A 61 11.28 48.37 53.00
N ILE A 62 10.68 47.19 52.98
CA ILE A 62 10.52 46.21 54.07
C ILE A 62 9.65 45.08 53.48
N TYR A 63 10.28 44.19 52.70
CA TYR A 63 9.92 42.77 52.71
C TYR A 63 11.03 41.87 52.13
N LEU A 64 12.30 42.27 52.29
CA LEU A 64 13.47 41.42 51.99
C LEU A 64 14.37 41.25 53.23
N LYS A 65 13.76 41.28 54.42
CA LYS A 65 14.39 40.85 55.67
C LYS A 65 13.64 39.76 56.45
N ASN A 66 12.52 39.26 55.91
CA ASN A 66 11.78 38.13 56.51
C ASN A 66 11.73 36.84 55.66
N ILE A 67 12.38 36.82 54.48
CA ILE A 67 12.65 35.57 53.74
C ILE A 67 14.16 35.27 53.78
N PHE A 68 14.79 35.56 54.91
CA PHE A 68 16.12 35.04 55.25
C PHE A 68 16.16 34.45 56.67
N LYS A 69 14.98 34.16 57.24
CA LYS A 69 14.84 33.52 58.56
C LYS A 69 13.90 32.31 58.57
N LYS A 70 13.72 31.66 57.42
CA LYS A 70 13.08 30.33 57.32
C LYS A 70 13.73 29.40 56.28
N ALA A 71 15.01 29.64 55.97
CA ALA A 71 15.87 28.70 55.22
C ALA A 71 17.02 28.20 56.11
N ASN A 72 16.76 28.06 57.41
CA ASN A 72 17.69 27.51 58.40
C ASN A 72 17.10 26.31 59.15
N LEU A 73 16.21 25.56 58.49
CA LEU A 73 15.65 24.32 59.02
C LEU A 73 16.03 23.06 58.22
N TYR A 74 16.76 23.19 57.12
CA TYR A 74 17.37 22.05 56.42
C TYR A 74 18.71 22.44 55.79
N GLY A 75 19.61 22.97 56.62
CA GLY A 75 20.97 23.30 56.20
C GLY A 75 21.70 22.07 55.67
N LEU A 76 22.09 22.11 54.39
CA LEU A 76 23.14 21.27 53.83
C LEU A 76 23.91 22.11 52.82
N GLU A 77 25.04 22.66 53.27
CA GLU A 77 26.19 22.90 52.41
C GLU A 77 26.81 21.55 52.02
N ARG A 78 27.29 21.50 50.76
CA ARG A 78 28.41 20.71 50.24
C ARG A 78 28.63 19.33 50.85
N ASP A 79 28.45 18.26 50.06
CA ASP A 79 29.63 17.45 49.73
C ASP A 79 29.47 16.50 48.53
N LYS A 80 30.62 16.27 47.91
CA LYS A 80 31.10 15.09 47.15
C LYS A 80 30.14 13.90 47.04
N ASN A 81 29.25 13.92 46.04
CA ASN A 81 28.60 12.72 45.53
C ASN A 81 28.66 12.59 44.00
N PHE A 82 29.54 13.39 43.35
CA PHE A 82 29.99 13.14 41.99
C PHE A 82 31.18 12.14 41.95
N ILE A 83 31.70 11.69 43.10
CA ILE A 83 32.78 10.69 43.20
C ILE A 83 32.56 9.83 44.46
N ASN A 84 31.41 9.18 44.55
CA ASN A 84 31.20 7.94 45.34
C ASN A 84 30.19 7.01 44.60
N MET A 85 30.08 7.20 43.29
CA MET A 85 29.47 6.24 42.35
C MET A 85 30.54 5.30 41.76
N ILE A 86 31.70 5.26 42.42
CA ILE A 86 32.69 4.18 42.45
C ILE A 86 32.92 4.00 43.95
N GLU A 87 32.89 2.74 44.44
CA GLU A 87 33.05 2.34 45.85
C GLU A 87 31.78 2.30 46.70
N GLU A 88 30.92 1.29 46.49
CA GLU A 88 30.56 0.29 47.52
C GLU A 88 29.48 -0.68 46.98
N CYS A 89 29.88 -1.50 46.01
CA CYS A 89 29.50 -2.92 45.99
C CYS A 89 30.72 -3.71 46.48
N SER A 90 30.97 -3.68 47.80
CA SER A 90 31.97 -4.51 48.46
C SER A 90 31.55 -4.76 49.92
N SER A 91 30.59 -5.66 50.12
CA SER A 91 30.31 -6.26 51.42
C SER A 91 31.39 -7.29 51.77
N LYS A 92 31.86 -7.23 53.02
CA LYS A 92 32.83 -8.14 53.65
C LYS A 92 32.48 -9.63 53.52
N GLU A 93 33.42 -10.40 52.96
CA GLU A 93 34.24 -11.47 53.60
C GLU A 93 33.74 -12.01 54.96
N ASP A 94 33.82 -13.31 55.33
CA ASP A 94 34.61 -14.49 54.91
C ASP A 94 34.05 -15.73 55.70
N HIS A 95 34.22 -17.03 55.41
CA HIS A 95 35.24 -17.83 54.70
C HIS A 95 34.72 -19.26 54.34
N LYS A 96 35.20 -19.79 53.20
CA LYS A 96 35.71 -21.16 52.82
C LYS A 96 34.89 -22.43 53.14
N GLU A 97 34.86 -23.48 52.28
CA GLU A 97 35.96 -24.12 51.54
C GLU A 97 35.47 -25.00 50.34
N ASP A 98 36.42 -25.29 49.43
CA ASP A 98 36.48 -26.12 48.19
C ASP A 98 35.75 -27.49 48.17
N THR A 99 35.48 -28.23 47.06
CA THR A 99 36.23 -28.51 45.81
C THR A 99 35.31 -29.12 44.70
N SER A 100 35.44 -28.59 43.47
CA SER A 100 35.70 -29.24 42.16
C SER A 100 34.98 -30.51 41.60
N ILE A 101 34.64 -30.41 40.28
CA ILE A 101 34.74 -31.41 39.17
C ILE A 101 33.46 -32.07 38.55
N ASN A 102 33.32 -31.78 37.24
CA ASN A 102 32.84 -32.57 36.07
C ASN A 102 31.42 -32.47 35.46
N ILE A 103 31.48 -32.29 34.13
CA ILE A 103 30.48 -32.26 33.05
C ILE A 103 30.17 -33.70 32.60
N TYR A 104 28.91 -34.00 32.23
CA TYR A 104 28.55 -34.81 31.05
C TYR A 104 27.14 -34.46 30.54
N GLU A 105 27.06 -34.16 29.25
CA GLU A 105 25.85 -34.23 28.42
C GLU A 105 25.32 -35.67 28.37
N TYR A 106 23.99 -35.82 28.26
CA TYR A 106 23.40 -37.03 27.70
C TYR A 106 22.61 -36.71 26.45
N ASP A 107 22.99 -37.45 25.41
CA ASP A 107 22.56 -37.38 24.03
C ASP A 107 21.05 -37.48 23.80
N SER A 108 20.66 -36.79 22.74
CA SER A 108 19.60 -37.13 21.81
C SER A 108 19.35 -38.64 21.65
N ILE A 109 18.08 -39.06 21.73
CA ILE A 109 17.61 -40.25 21.01
C ILE A 109 16.72 -39.78 19.86
N SER A 110 17.22 -40.05 18.66
CA SER A 110 16.61 -39.83 17.36
C SER A 110 15.21 -40.44 17.26
N TYR A 111 14.19 -39.59 17.09
CA TYR A 111 12.92 -39.98 16.48
C TYR A 111 12.92 -39.55 15.02
N SER A 112 13.71 -40.25 14.21
CA SER A 112 13.66 -40.12 12.76
C SER A 112 13.66 -41.51 12.13
N LYS A 113 12.45 -41.94 11.76
CA LYS A 113 12.07 -42.98 10.77
C LYS A 113 10.89 -43.79 11.29
N LEU A 114 9.68 -43.25 11.17
CA LEU A 114 8.41 -43.98 10.94
C LEU A 114 7.30 -42.95 10.59
N PRO A 115 6.46 -43.17 9.55
CA PRO A 115 5.44 -42.20 9.14
C PRO A 115 4.30 -42.06 10.17
N LYS A 116 3.90 -40.81 10.46
CA LYS A 116 2.83 -40.44 11.42
C LYS A 116 1.39 -40.74 10.93
N CYS A 117 1.18 -41.79 10.13
CA CYS A 117 -0.09 -42.01 9.41
C CYS A 117 -0.93 -43.20 9.92
N PHE A 118 -0.57 -43.84 11.03
CA PHE A 118 -1.27 -45.03 11.52
C PHE A 118 -1.56 -44.92 13.01
N ASP A 119 -2.78 -45.28 13.43
CA ASP A 119 -3.09 -45.55 14.82
C ASP A 119 -2.54 -46.93 15.18
N TYR A 120 -1.61 -46.99 16.13
CA TYR A 120 -1.01 -48.24 16.60
C TYR A 120 -1.75 -48.74 17.84
N ILE A 121 -2.16 -50.01 17.86
CA ILE A 121 -2.59 -50.68 19.10
C ILE A 121 -1.41 -51.50 19.62
N TYR A 122 -0.89 -51.13 20.80
CA TYR A 122 0.14 -51.88 21.50
C TYR A 122 -0.53 -52.94 22.39
N ILE A 123 -0.22 -54.23 22.19
CA ILE A 123 -0.70 -55.32 23.06
C ILE A 123 0.53 -55.97 23.69
N ASP A 124 0.68 -55.81 25.01
CA ASP A 124 1.68 -56.51 25.80
C ASP A 124 1.13 -57.90 26.19
N CYS A 125 1.65 -58.95 25.56
CA CYS A 125 1.21 -60.33 25.80
C CYS A 125 2.00 -61.04 26.92
N THR A 126 2.78 -60.33 27.75
CA THR A 126 3.62 -60.97 28.78
C THR A 126 2.88 -61.44 30.04
N LYS A 127 1.54 -61.37 30.09
CA LYS A 127 0.75 -61.85 31.25
C LYS A 127 -0.42 -62.75 30.85
N ASN A 128 -0.27 -64.03 31.22
CA ASN A 128 -1.26 -65.09 31.42
C ASN A 128 -2.59 -64.99 30.63
N CYS A 129 -2.70 -65.75 29.55
CA CYS A 129 -3.96 -66.30 29.06
C CYS A 129 -3.73 -67.74 28.57
N VAL A 130 -4.56 -68.68 29.04
CA VAL A 130 -4.55 -70.11 28.72
C VAL A 130 -5.82 -70.42 27.94
N PHE A 131 -5.75 -70.83 26.67
CA PHE A 131 -6.89 -71.38 25.91
C PHE A 131 -6.42 -72.37 24.81
N GLU A 132 -7.24 -73.39 24.55
CA GLU A 132 -6.95 -74.61 23.75
C GLU A 132 -7.28 -74.51 22.24
N LYS A 133 -6.52 -75.27 21.44
CA LYS A 133 -6.64 -75.82 20.05
C LYS A 133 -7.93 -75.54 19.24
N ASP A 134 -7.91 -75.29 17.91
CA ASP A 134 -7.32 -76.07 16.78
C ASP A 134 -7.39 -75.27 15.43
N MET A 135 -6.78 -75.83 14.36
CA MET A 135 -6.88 -75.53 12.90
C MET A 135 -5.70 -74.81 12.20
N GLU A 136 -5.49 -75.19 10.94
CA GLU A 136 -4.29 -75.02 10.09
C GLU A 136 -4.40 -73.86 9.10
N ASN A 137 -3.34 -73.03 9.02
CA ASN A 137 -2.87 -72.33 7.82
C ASN A 137 -1.42 -71.87 8.08
N SER A 138 -0.53 -72.00 7.08
CA SER A 138 0.90 -71.69 7.18
C SER A 138 1.21 -70.19 7.01
N ILE A 139 2.11 -69.66 7.83
CA ILE A 139 2.48 -68.23 7.88
C ILE A 139 3.97 -68.03 7.53
N ASN A 140 4.29 -66.99 6.75
CA ASN A 140 5.68 -66.54 6.55
C ASN A 140 6.01 -65.35 7.46
N PHE A 141 7.10 -65.47 8.21
CA PHE A 141 7.60 -64.44 9.12
C PHE A 141 8.96 -63.91 8.69
N ILE A 142 9.13 -62.59 8.66
CA ILE A 142 10.44 -61.95 8.48
C ILE A 142 10.91 -61.41 9.83
N LYS A 143 12.09 -61.85 10.27
CA LYS A 143 12.67 -61.52 11.57
C LYS A 143 13.61 -60.33 11.41
N ASN A 144 13.35 -59.23 12.12
CA ASN A 144 14.27 -58.09 12.16
C ASN A 144 14.36 -57.54 13.59
N ASN A 145 15.54 -57.60 14.20
CA ASN A 145 15.86 -57.04 15.52
C ASN A 145 14.76 -57.20 16.61
N GLY A 146 14.35 -58.44 16.87
CA GLY A 146 13.39 -58.75 17.95
C GLY A 146 11.93 -58.39 17.68
N THR A 147 11.62 -57.90 16.48
CA THR A 147 10.24 -57.60 16.03
C THR A 147 9.88 -58.52 14.86
N LEU A 148 8.68 -59.10 14.90
CA LEU A 148 8.12 -59.93 13.83
C LEU A 148 7.11 -59.10 13.03
N ILE A 149 7.31 -58.99 11.72
CA ILE A 149 6.37 -58.32 10.81
C ILE A 149 5.61 -59.40 10.04
N LEU A 150 4.28 -59.39 10.16
CA LEU A 150 3.35 -60.28 9.48
C LEU A 150 3.00 -59.70 8.11
N GLU A 151 3.43 -60.35 7.03
CA GLU A 151 3.30 -59.78 5.68
C GLU A 151 2.00 -60.19 4.96
N LYS A 152 1.24 -61.17 5.48
CA LYS A 152 -0.10 -61.48 4.96
C LYS A 152 -0.84 -62.48 5.83
N LEU A 153 -2.02 -62.11 6.32
CA LEU A 153 -3.18 -62.99 6.55
C LEU A 153 -4.43 -62.16 6.83
N VAL A 154 -5.54 -62.54 6.20
CA VAL A 154 -6.87 -62.01 6.48
C VAL A 154 -7.51 -62.94 7.50
N TYR A 155 -7.81 -62.43 8.69
CA TYR A 155 -8.57 -63.14 9.71
C TYR A 155 -9.93 -62.46 9.86
N ASP A 156 -10.99 -63.26 9.90
CA ASP A 156 -12.36 -62.73 9.98
C ASP A 156 -12.70 -62.18 11.37
N SER A 157 -11.95 -62.55 12.41
CA SER A 157 -12.11 -62.02 13.76
C SER A 157 -10.81 -61.89 14.58
N LYS A 158 -10.86 -61.04 15.62
CA LYS A 158 -9.77 -60.86 16.60
C LYS A 158 -9.41 -62.16 17.35
N LYS A 159 -10.34 -63.11 17.45
CA LYS A 159 -10.15 -64.40 18.13
C LYS A 159 -9.27 -65.34 17.31
N ASP A 160 -9.49 -65.41 16.00
CA ASP A 160 -8.78 -66.31 15.08
C ASP A 160 -7.30 -65.92 14.92
N LEU A 161 -7.00 -64.61 14.95
CA LEU A 161 -5.63 -64.10 14.93
C LEU A 161 -4.84 -64.51 16.19
N ILE A 162 -5.49 -64.51 17.36
CA ILE A 162 -4.84 -64.85 18.63
C ILE A 162 -4.55 -66.37 18.69
N GLU A 163 -5.46 -67.22 18.21
CA GLU A 163 -5.26 -68.67 18.13
C GLU A 163 -4.12 -69.04 17.16
N ALA A 164 -4.01 -68.38 16.01
CA ALA A 164 -2.91 -68.59 15.06
C ALA A 164 -1.54 -68.15 15.60
N MET A 165 -1.47 -67.03 16.32
CA MET A 165 -0.23 -66.55 16.96
C MET A 165 0.29 -67.50 18.06
N LEU A 166 -0.63 -68.19 18.74
CA LEU A 166 -0.30 -69.19 19.76
C LEU A 166 0.24 -70.49 19.14
N LYS A 167 -0.28 -70.89 17.97
CA LYS A 167 0.16 -72.09 17.24
C LYS A 167 1.64 -72.03 16.80
N GLU A 168 2.12 -70.84 16.46
CA GLU A 168 3.48 -70.58 15.95
C GLU A 168 4.48 -70.14 17.04
N ASN A 169 4.14 -70.28 18.34
CA ASN A 169 5.02 -69.96 19.48
C ASN A 169 5.54 -68.49 19.54
N ILE A 170 4.71 -67.51 19.15
CA ILE A 170 5.13 -66.10 18.97
C ILE A 170 5.10 -65.28 20.28
N HIS A 171 4.72 -65.88 21.41
CA HIS A 171 4.53 -65.24 22.73
C HIS A 171 5.78 -64.59 23.38
N LYS A 172 6.93 -64.53 22.68
CA LYS A 172 8.18 -63.88 23.11
C LYS A 172 8.54 -62.63 22.32
N TYR A 173 7.67 -62.16 21.43
CA TYR A 173 7.95 -61.06 20.51
C TYR A 173 6.89 -59.95 20.59
N HIS A 174 7.31 -58.70 20.36
CA HIS A 174 6.38 -57.59 20.13
C HIS A 174 5.77 -57.75 18.74
N VAL A 175 4.45 -57.81 18.66
CA VAL A 175 3.71 -57.98 17.39
C VAL A 175 2.97 -56.69 17.06
N VAL A 176 3.29 -56.11 15.91
CA VAL A 176 2.61 -54.92 15.38
C VAL A 176 1.55 -55.42 14.40
N ILE A 177 0.28 -55.29 14.75
CA ILE A 177 -0.86 -55.68 13.90
C ILE A 177 -1.29 -54.45 13.10
N LEU A 178 -1.07 -54.48 11.78
CA LEU A 178 -1.65 -53.51 10.86
C LEU A 178 -3.12 -53.90 10.63
N TYR A 179 -4.03 -53.22 11.30
CA TYR A 179 -5.46 -53.36 11.01
C TYR A 179 -5.75 -52.59 9.73
N ASP A 180 -6.06 -53.29 8.64
CA ASP A 180 -6.48 -52.62 7.42
C ASP A 180 -7.84 -53.13 6.94
N LYS A 181 -8.90 -52.49 7.44
CA LYS A 181 -10.25 -52.55 6.84
C LYS A 181 -10.33 -51.79 5.51
N VAL A 182 -9.26 -51.10 5.08
CA VAL A 182 -9.27 -50.27 3.86
C VAL A 182 -8.98 -51.10 2.61
N LEU A 183 -8.31 -52.26 2.70
CA LEU A 183 -7.88 -52.99 1.50
C LEU A 183 -9.04 -53.65 0.70
N ILE A 184 -10.18 -53.94 1.33
CA ILE A 184 -11.34 -54.51 0.63
C ILE A 184 -12.12 -53.43 -0.15
N ASN A 185 -12.12 -52.17 0.30
CA ASN A 185 -12.63 -51.06 -0.51
C ASN A 185 -11.60 -50.54 -1.53
N PHE A 186 -10.30 -50.75 -1.29
CA PHE A 186 -9.24 -50.35 -2.20
C PHE A 186 -9.25 -51.14 -3.53
N LEU A 187 -9.84 -52.35 -3.53
CA LEU A 187 -9.98 -53.16 -4.75
C LEU A 187 -11.33 -52.98 -5.47
N GLN A 188 -12.27 -52.21 -4.91
CA GLN A 188 -13.57 -51.92 -5.54
C GLN A 188 -13.79 -50.47 -5.98
N CYS A 189 -12.97 -49.50 -5.56
CA CYS A 189 -12.93 -48.17 -6.17
C CYS A 189 -11.77 -48.04 -7.16
N LYS A 190 -11.82 -48.78 -8.28
CA LYS A 190 -11.16 -48.29 -9.50
C LYS A 190 -11.95 -47.05 -9.93
N ASN A 191 -11.52 -45.86 -9.50
CA ASN A 191 -11.97 -44.61 -10.09
C ASN A 191 -11.98 -44.80 -11.61
N GLN A 192 -13.08 -44.46 -12.28
CA GLN A 192 -13.15 -44.43 -13.74
C GLN A 192 -12.33 -43.23 -14.24
N ILE A 193 -11.01 -43.28 -14.03
CA ILE A 193 -10.06 -42.31 -14.57
C ILE A 193 -9.79 -42.72 -16.01
N GLN A 194 -10.20 -41.88 -16.96
CA GLN A 194 -9.88 -42.04 -18.36
C GLN A 194 -8.83 -41.01 -18.76
N ILE A 195 -7.73 -41.46 -19.36
CA ILE A 195 -6.72 -40.56 -19.94
C ILE A 195 -6.93 -40.49 -21.46
N LYS A 196 -7.04 -39.27 -22.01
CA LYS A 196 -7.20 -38.99 -23.44
C LYS A 196 -6.05 -38.11 -23.92
N TYR A 197 -5.48 -38.45 -25.07
CA TYR A 197 -4.48 -37.64 -25.76
C TYR A 197 -5.09 -37.08 -27.04
N LEU A 198 -5.02 -35.76 -27.21
CA LEU A 198 -5.49 -35.03 -28.38
C LEU A 198 -4.30 -34.40 -29.10
N ASN A 199 -4.33 -34.34 -30.44
CA ASN A 199 -3.23 -33.78 -31.20
C ASN A 199 -3.76 -32.92 -32.35
N LYS A 200 -3.47 -31.62 -32.31
CA LYS A 200 -4.02 -30.66 -33.29
C LYS A 200 -3.50 -30.89 -34.71
N SER A 201 -2.31 -31.45 -34.89
CA SER A 201 -1.73 -31.73 -36.22
C SER A 201 -2.53 -32.76 -37.04
N LYS A 202 -3.52 -33.44 -36.44
CA LYS A 202 -4.32 -34.50 -37.07
C LYS A 202 -5.71 -34.08 -37.59
N GLU A 203 -6.01 -32.78 -37.73
CA GLU A 203 -7.36 -32.31 -38.10
C GLU A 203 -8.47 -32.88 -37.19
N ASP A 204 -8.21 -32.95 -35.88
CA ASP A 204 -9.27 -33.26 -34.91
C ASP A 204 -10.23 -32.06 -34.81
N ASN A 205 -11.19 -31.97 -35.73
CA ASN A 205 -12.31 -31.03 -35.66
C ASN A 205 -13.32 -31.53 -34.62
N VAL A 206 -12.99 -31.34 -33.35
CA VAL A 206 -13.84 -31.72 -32.22
C VAL A 206 -14.94 -30.67 -32.03
N ARG A 207 -16.18 -31.07 -32.30
CA ARG A 207 -17.36 -30.26 -31.94
C ARG A 207 -17.68 -30.44 -30.45
N PRO A 208 -18.25 -29.42 -29.78
CA PRO A 208 -18.71 -29.56 -28.39
C PRO A 208 -19.62 -30.79 -28.23
N LEU A 209 -19.34 -31.62 -27.24
CA LEU A 209 -20.21 -32.76 -26.92
C LEU A 209 -21.55 -32.29 -26.34
N GLU A 210 -22.65 -32.81 -26.87
CA GLU A 210 -24.00 -32.59 -26.33
C GLU A 210 -24.19 -33.37 -25.00
N ASN A 211 -25.01 -32.84 -24.09
CA ASN A 211 -25.35 -33.39 -22.75
C ASN A 211 -24.21 -33.36 -21.71
N VAL A 212 -24.16 -32.27 -20.95
CA VAL A 212 -23.23 -32.05 -19.83
C VAL A 212 -23.49 -33.05 -18.69
N ASP A 213 -22.44 -33.75 -18.26
CA ASP A 213 -22.46 -34.69 -17.15
C ASP A 213 -22.08 -33.97 -15.83
N SER A 214 -23.07 -33.81 -14.95
CA SER A 214 -22.90 -33.15 -13.65
C SER A 214 -22.06 -33.93 -12.65
N ASN A 215 -21.83 -35.21 -12.91
CA ASN A 215 -21.04 -36.13 -12.08
C ASN A 215 -19.69 -36.45 -12.75
N LYS A 216 -19.19 -35.53 -13.59
CA LYS A 216 -17.88 -35.68 -14.23
C LYS A 216 -17.04 -34.42 -14.09
N ILE A 217 -15.77 -34.64 -13.81
CA ILE A 217 -14.72 -33.61 -13.77
C ILE A 217 -13.62 -33.95 -14.78
N ALA A 218 -13.17 -32.96 -15.54
CA ALA A 218 -12.06 -33.12 -16.48
C ALA A 218 -10.84 -32.30 -16.04
N PHE A 219 -9.67 -32.92 -15.98
CA PHE A 219 -8.38 -32.27 -15.79
C PHE A 219 -7.71 -32.11 -17.16
N ILE A 220 -7.48 -30.87 -17.57
CA ILE A 220 -7.07 -30.50 -18.93
C ILE A 220 -5.67 -29.90 -18.92
N PHE A 221 -4.81 -30.39 -19.80
CA PHE A 221 -3.41 -29.97 -19.92
C PHE A 221 -3.06 -29.67 -21.38
N CYS A 222 -2.31 -28.59 -21.60
CA CYS A 222 -1.49 -28.44 -22.80
C CYS A 222 -0.08 -28.93 -22.45
N ILE A 223 0.44 -29.90 -23.20
CA ILE A 223 1.69 -30.58 -22.83
C ILE A 223 2.77 -30.45 -23.91
N ASN A 224 4.00 -30.26 -23.45
CA ASN A 224 5.22 -30.43 -24.24
C ASN A 224 6.31 -31.21 -23.48
N ASN A 225 6.06 -31.57 -22.21
CA ASN A 225 6.95 -32.35 -21.36
C ASN A 225 6.15 -33.47 -20.66
N ASN A 226 6.33 -34.68 -21.16
CA ASN A 226 5.65 -35.87 -20.64
C ASN A 226 6.04 -36.25 -19.20
N GLU A 227 7.26 -35.91 -18.75
CA GLU A 227 7.69 -36.22 -17.39
C GLU A 227 6.93 -35.38 -16.37
N LYS A 228 6.86 -34.06 -16.59
CA LYS A 228 6.08 -33.12 -15.77
C LYS A 228 4.59 -33.52 -15.74
N PHE A 229 4.01 -33.79 -16.91
CA PHE A 229 2.64 -34.26 -17.03
C PHE A 229 2.39 -35.55 -16.23
N ASN A 230 3.26 -36.56 -16.36
CA ASN A 230 3.10 -37.82 -15.64
C ASN A 230 3.09 -37.62 -14.12
N ILE A 231 3.99 -36.77 -13.60
CA ILE A 231 4.02 -36.42 -12.17
C ILE A 231 2.70 -35.76 -11.77
N ALA A 232 2.21 -34.76 -12.52
CA ALA A 232 0.94 -34.11 -12.25
C ALA A 232 -0.24 -35.10 -12.22
N THR A 233 -0.29 -36.05 -13.18
CA THR A 233 -1.33 -37.08 -13.18
C THR A 233 -1.27 -38.00 -11.96
N ASP A 234 -0.08 -38.28 -11.43
CA ASP A 234 0.08 -39.12 -10.23
C ASP A 234 -0.45 -38.44 -8.97
N TYR A 235 -0.37 -37.10 -8.89
CA TYR A 235 -1.06 -36.35 -7.83
C TYR A 235 -2.58 -36.39 -7.99
N ILE A 236 -3.10 -36.27 -9.21
CA ILE A 236 -4.55 -36.38 -9.48
C ILE A 236 -5.09 -37.76 -9.09
N LYS A 237 -4.36 -38.85 -9.43
CA LYS A 237 -4.75 -40.22 -9.06
C LYS A 237 -4.80 -40.47 -7.55
N ARG A 238 -4.16 -39.62 -6.74
CA ARG A 238 -4.11 -39.71 -5.27
C ARG A 238 -5.17 -38.85 -4.56
N LEU A 239 -5.96 -38.07 -5.30
CA LEU A 239 -7.06 -37.32 -4.73
C LEU A 239 -8.12 -38.28 -4.16
N GLU A 240 -8.76 -37.86 -3.06
CA GLU A 240 -9.83 -38.64 -2.44
C GLU A 240 -11.02 -38.73 -3.41
N SER A 241 -11.45 -39.96 -3.70
CA SER A 241 -12.56 -40.24 -4.61
C SER A 241 -13.89 -39.87 -3.98
N CYS A 242 -14.65 -38.96 -4.59
CA CYS A 242 -16.10 -38.98 -4.42
C CYS A 242 -16.62 -40.17 -5.22
N ASN A 243 -17.19 -41.19 -4.53
CA ASN A 243 -17.66 -42.45 -5.13
C ASN A 243 -18.70 -42.29 -6.28
N GLU A 244 -19.10 -41.06 -6.58
CA GLU A 244 -20.11 -40.69 -7.58
C GLU A 244 -19.53 -39.95 -8.80
N PHE A 245 -18.25 -39.55 -8.81
CA PHE A 245 -17.66 -38.77 -9.91
C PHE A 245 -16.75 -39.58 -10.84
N SER A 246 -16.93 -39.41 -12.15
CA SER A 246 -15.97 -39.88 -13.16
C SER A 246 -14.93 -38.80 -13.46
N ILE A 247 -13.70 -39.22 -13.77
CA ILE A 247 -12.55 -38.31 -13.96
C ILE A 247 -11.99 -38.50 -15.37
N ASP A 248 -12.02 -37.44 -16.16
CA ASP A 248 -11.26 -37.37 -17.41
C ASP A 248 -9.91 -36.66 -17.14
N ILE A 249 -8.81 -37.18 -17.69
CA ILE A 249 -7.53 -36.49 -17.81
C ILE A 249 -7.26 -36.32 -19.30
N ILE A 250 -7.16 -35.09 -19.78
CA ILE A 250 -7.06 -34.75 -21.19
C ILE A 250 -5.75 -34.00 -21.43
N ALA A 251 -4.87 -34.59 -22.23
CA ALA A 251 -3.60 -34.01 -22.63
C ALA A 251 -3.65 -33.58 -24.10
N VAL A 252 -3.35 -32.31 -24.35
CA VAL A 252 -3.30 -31.74 -25.70
C VAL A 252 -1.86 -31.50 -26.11
N GLU A 253 -1.45 -32.14 -27.19
CA GLU A 253 -0.12 -32.00 -27.79
C GLU A 253 -0.16 -31.07 -29.01
N ASN A 254 0.94 -30.35 -29.24
CA ASN A 254 1.18 -29.53 -30.44
C ASN A 254 0.11 -28.43 -30.67
N ALA A 255 -0.47 -27.88 -29.60
CA ALA A 255 -1.29 -26.68 -29.70
C ALA A 255 -0.40 -25.47 -30.06
N SER A 256 -0.91 -24.58 -30.91
CA SER A 256 -0.21 -23.34 -31.28
C SER A 256 -0.29 -22.26 -30.20
N SER A 257 -1.32 -22.34 -29.35
CA SER A 257 -1.54 -21.48 -28.19
C SER A 257 -2.23 -22.25 -27.07
N ILE A 258 -2.18 -21.71 -25.84
CA ILE A 258 -2.94 -22.29 -24.72
C ILE A 258 -4.45 -22.20 -24.98
N ALA A 259 -4.94 -21.07 -25.48
CA ALA A 259 -6.36 -20.87 -25.78
C ALA A 259 -6.88 -21.92 -26.78
N GLU A 260 -6.12 -22.19 -27.84
CA GLU A 260 -6.48 -23.22 -28.84
C GLU A 260 -6.51 -24.62 -28.22
N GLY A 261 -5.47 -24.97 -27.46
CA GLY A 261 -5.39 -26.28 -26.83
C GLY A 261 -6.52 -26.50 -25.83
N TYR A 262 -6.84 -25.48 -25.02
CA TYR A 262 -7.94 -25.54 -24.06
C TYR A 262 -9.31 -25.55 -24.72
N ASN A 263 -9.54 -24.83 -25.82
CA ASN A 263 -10.76 -24.98 -26.63
C ASN A 263 -10.92 -26.40 -27.16
N LEU A 264 -9.85 -26.99 -27.73
CA LEU A 264 -9.88 -28.36 -28.25
C LEU A 264 -10.24 -29.37 -27.16
N ALA A 265 -9.61 -29.27 -25.98
CA ALA A 265 -9.90 -30.15 -24.85
C ALA A 265 -11.30 -29.93 -24.27
N MET A 266 -11.72 -28.68 -24.07
CA MET A 266 -13.05 -28.32 -23.55
C MET A 266 -14.15 -28.92 -24.43
N ASN A 267 -14.00 -28.86 -25.75
CA ASN A 267 -14.97 -29.42 -26.70
C ASN A 267 -14.97 -30.96 -26.72
N SER A 268 -13.89 -31.61 -26.29
CA SER A 268 -13.72 -33.09 -26.30
C SER A 268 -14.33 -33.82 -25.11
N THR A 269 -14.85 -33.09 -24.12
CA THR A 269 -15.41 -33.67 -22.90
C THR A 269 -16.74 -33.04 -22.56
N ASN A 270 -17.64 -33.86 -22.01
CA ASN A 270 -18.94 -33.41 -21.52
C ASN A 270 -18.94 -33.15 -20.00
N ALA A 271 -17.76 -33.13 -19.35
CA ALA A 271 -17.63 -32.86 -17.93
C ALA A 271 -18.22 -31.49 -17.55
N LYS A 272 -19.08 -31.43 -16.53
CA LYS A 272 -19.59 -30.15 -16.00
C LYS A 272 -18.48 -29.29 -15.41
N TYR A 273 -17.56 -29.93 -14.69
CA TYR A 273 -16.45 -29.23 -14.05
C TYR A 273 -15.17 -29.49 -14.82
N LYS A 274 -14.41 -28.42 -15.10
CA LYS A 274 -13.16 -28.51 -15.85
C LYS A 274 -12.06 -27.79 -15.10
N VAL A 275 -10.93 -28.48 -14.91
CA VAL A 275 -9.73 -28.03 -14.20
C VAL A 275 -8.62 -27.92 -15.25
N TYR A 276 -8.33 -26.70 -15.70
CA TYR A 276 -7.24 -26.41 -16.62
C TYR A 276 -5.96 -26.18 -15.82
N LEU A 277 -4.90 -26.90 -16.17
CA LEU A 277 -3.65 -26.92 -15.42
C LEU A 277 -2.46 -26.76 -16.36
N HIS A 278 -1.41 -26.15 -15.85
CA HIS A 278 -0.09 -26.36 -16.42
C HIS A 278 0.41 -27.78 -16.11
N GLN A 279 1.23 -28.32 -17.01
CA GLN A 279 1.80 -29.67 -16.88
C GLN A 279 2.74 -29.84 -15.66
N ASP A 280 3.25 -28.75 -15.08
CA ASP A 280 4.11 -28.67 -13.89
C ASP A 280 3.38 -28.22 -12.62
N VAL A 281 2.05 -28.30 -12.61
CA VAL A 281 1.24 -28.03 -11.42
C VAL A 281 0.80 -29.31 -10.72
N TRP A 282 1.00 -29.38 -9.41
CA TRP A 282 0.62 -30.52 -8.56
C TRP A 282 -0.38 -30.10 -7.50
N ILE A 283 -1.40 -30.94 -7.27
CA ILE A 283 -2.46 -30.70 -6.28
C ILE A 283 -2.11 -31.44 -4.98
N LEU A 284 -1.83 -30.69 -3.92
CA LEU A 284 -1.48 -31.18 -2.59
C LEU A 284 -2.71 -31.49 -1.72
N ASN A 285 -3.80 -30.72 -1.90
CA ASN A 285 -5.03 -30.96 -1.14
C ASN A 285 -5.71 -32.23 -1.63
N LYS A 286 -5.67 -33.31 -0.83
CA LYS A 286 -6.33 -34.58 -1.15
C LYS A 286 -7.85 -34.45 -1.29
N LYS A 287 -8.46 -33.48 -0.61
CA LYS A 287 -9.91 -33.17 -0.66
C LYS A 287 -10.29 -32.15 -1.73
N PHE A 288 -9.36 -31.82 -2.64
CA PHE A 288 -9.53 -30.80 -3.67
C PHE A 288 -10.88 -30.91 -4.41
N ILE A 289 -11.24 -32.12 -4.86
CA ILE A 289 -12.47 -32.33 -5.62
C ILE A 289 -13.69 -31.96 -4.77
N SER A 290 -13.84 -32.52 -3.57
CA SER A 290 -15.01 -32.22 -2.73
C SER A 290 -15.06 -30.77 -2.28
N ASP A 291 -13.92 -30.16 -1.95
CA ASP A 291 -13.87 -28.79 -1.47
C ASP A 291 -14.25 -27.80 -2.58
N VAL A 292 -13.73 -27.97 -3.79
CA VAL A 292 -14.04 -27.09 -4.93
C VAL A 292 -15.49 -27.26 -5.40
N LEU A 293 -15.97 -28.50 -5.46
CA LEU A 293 -17.36 -28.77 -5.85
C LEU A 293 -18.35 -28.11 -4.89
N ARG A 294 -18.09 -28.17 -3.57
CA ARG A 294 -18.92 -27.48 -2.57
C ARG A 294 -19.01 -25.98 -2.87
N ILE A 295 -17.89 -25.34 -3.13
CA ILE A 295 -17.85 -23.89 -3.41
C ILE A 295 -18.70 -23.54 -4.64
N PHE A 296 -18.63 -24.32 -5.73
CA PHE A 296 -19.47 -24.08 -6.91
C PHE A 296 -20.96 -24.36 -6.67
N ILE A 297 -21.28 -25.42 -5.93
CA ILE A 297 -22.66 -25.79 -5.63
C ILE A 297 -23.33 -24.70 -4.77
N ASP A 298 -22.60 -24.16 -3.80
CA ASP A 298 -23.12 -23.15 -2.88
C ASP A 298 -23.17 -21.74 -3.52
N ASN A 299 -22.53 -21.52 -4.68
CA ASN A 299 -22.39 -20.21 -5.33
C ASN A 299 -22.66 -20.28 -6.84
N GLU A 300 -23.93 -20.17 -7.25
CA GLU A 300 -24.35 -20.33 -8.66
C GLU A 300 -23.75 -19.28 -9.61
N SER A 301 -23.48 -18.05 -9.12
CA SER A 301 -22.86 -16.99 -9.93
C SER A 301 -21.37 -17.23 -10.19
N LEU A 302 -20.71 -18.09 -9.41
CA LEU A 302 -19.29 -18.36 -9.53
C LEU A 302 -19.02 -19.29 -10.73
N GLY A 303 -18.38 -18.74 -11.75
CA GLY A 303 -18.05 -19.48 -12.97
C GLY A 303 -16.61 -20.00 -12.99
N LEU A 304 -15.68 -19.24 -12.40
CA LEU A 304 -14.24 -19.48 -12.51
C LEU A 304 -13.53 -19.30 -11.16
N LEU A 305 -12.69 -20.28 -10.78
CA LEU A 305 -11.90 -20.30 -9.57
C LEU A 305 -10.41 -20.52 -9.87
N GLY A 306 -9.54 -19.85 -9.10
CA GLY A 306 -8.08 -20.00 -9.19
C GLY A 306 -7.41 -20.04 -7.81
N CYS A 307 -6.10 -20.27 -7.80
CA CYS A 307 -5.33 -20.35 -6.55
C CYS A 307 -4.79 -19.00 -6.07
N ALA A 308 -4.50 -18.10 -7.00
CA ALA A 308 -3.95 -16.77 -6.75
C ALA A 308 -4.49 -15.78 -7.79
N GLY A 309 -4.61 -14.51 -7.41
CA GLY A 309 -5.22 -13.50 -8.27
C GLY A 309 -5.32 -12.12 -7.62
N THR A 310 -5.73 -11.12 -8.39
CA THR A 310 -5.87 -9.72 -7.93
C THR A 310 -7.33 -9.26 -7.90
N ASN A 311 -7.70 -8.52 -6.85
CA ASN A 311 -9.02 -7.90 -6.76
C ASN A 311 -9.33 -7.00 -7.96
N LYS A 312 -8.34 -6.24 -8.45
CA LYS A 312 -8.48 -5.35 -9.60
C LYS A 312 -7.23 -5.43 -10.46
N ILE A 313 -7.41 -5.54 -11.78
CA ILE A 313 -6.32 -5.56 -12.75
C ILE A 313 -5.78 -4.12 -12.87
N PRO A 314 -4.49 -3.88 -12.56
CA PRO A 314 -3.89 -2.58 -12.76
C PRO A 314 -3.97 -2.11 -14.22
N THR A 315 -3.82 -0.81 -14.45
CA THR A 315 -4.00 -0.21 -15.79
C THR A 315 -2.97 -0.65 -16.81
N ASN A 316 -1.82 -1.12 -16.35
CA ASN A 316 -0.78 -1.71 -17.18
C ASN A 316 -1.03 -3.20 -17.48
N GLY A 317 -2.18 -3.77 -17.06
CA GLY A 317 -2.54 -5.17 -17.29
C GLY A 317 -1.76 -6.19 -16.46
N ILE A 318 -0.82 -5.77 -15.60
CA ILE A 318 0.03 -6.68 -14.82
C ILE A 318 -0.65 -6.99 -13.50
N TRP A 319 -1.33 -8.14 -13.42
CA TRP A 319 -2.22 -8.45 -12.30
C TRP A 319 -1.52 -8.54 -10.95
N TRP A 320 -0.28 -9.05 -10.91
CA TRP A 320 0.49 -9.23 -9.67
C TRP A 320 1.02 -7.93 -9.05
N GLU A 321 0.89 -6.80 -9.75
CA GLU A 321 1.15 -5.47 -9.20
C GLU A 321 -0.08 -4.88 -8.48
N GLY A 322 -1.22 -5.56 -8.56
CA GLY A 322 -2.44 -5.21 -7.85
C GLY A 322 -2.52 -5.79 -6.43
N LEU A 323 -3.65 -5.56 -5.77
CA LEU A 323 -3.93 -6.16 -4.47
C LEU A 323 -4.26 -7.66 -4.63
N CYS A 324 -3.23 -8.49 -4.43
CA CYS A 324 -3.31 -9.92 -4.67
C CYS A 324 -3.74 -10.74 -3.45
N TYR A 325 -4.29 -11.93 -3.73
CA TYR A 325 -4.77 -12.92 -2.75
C TYR A 325 -4.36 -14.33 -3.18
N GLY A 326 -4.31 -15.26 -2.23
CA GLY A 326 -4.02 -16.67 -2.47
C GLY A 326 -2.61 -17.11 -2.06
N LYS A 327 -2.34 -18.41 -2.24
CA LYS A 327 -1.07 -19.06 -1.86
C LYS A 327 -0.70 -20.17 -2.84
N VAL A 328 0.59 -20.32 -3.12
CA VAL A 328 1.13 -21.41 -3.97
C VAL A 328 2.61 -21.61 -3.66
N PHE A 329 3.09 -22.86 -3.71
CA PHE A 329 4.53 -23.12 -3.77
C PHE A 329 5.00 -22.99 -5.21
N ASP A 330 5.99 -22.16 -5.48
CA ASP A 330 6.37 -21.81 -6.85
C ASP A 330 7.91 -21.72 -7.01
N SER A 331 8.42 -22.20 -8.15
CA SER A 331 9.86 -22.23 -8.48
C SER A 331 10.32 -21.24 -9.57
N HIS A 332 9.52 -20.22 -9.92
CA HIS A 332 9.80 -19.24 -10.99
C HIS A 332 11.13 -18.48 -10.83
N THR A 333 11.63 -18.35 -9.61
CA THR A 333 12.92 -17.70 -9.30
C THR A 333 14.12 -18.63 -9.49
N GLY A 334 13.89 -19.90 -9.82
CA GLY A 334 14.90 -20.96 -9.89
C GLY A 334 15.02 -21.78 -8.61
N SER A 335 14.28 -21.45 -7.54
CA SER A 335 14.17 -22.26 -6.33
C SER A 335 12.73 -22.26 -5.80
N MET A 336 12.32 -23.38 -5.21
CA MET A 336 10.98 -23.54 -4.66
C MET A 336 10.77 -22.62 -3.45
N SER A 337 9.75 -21.78 -3.50
CA SER A 337 9.41 -20.82 -2.45
C SER A 337 7.91 -20.72 -2.25
N LEU A 338 7.48 -20.27 -1.07
CA LEU A 338 6.07 -20.00 -0.82
C LEU A 338 5.73 -18.59 -1.32
N LEU A 339 4.88 -18.50 -2.34
CA LEU A 339 4.17 -17.27 -2.68
C LEU A 339 2.92 -17.18 -1.80
N SER A 340 2.89 -16.18 -0.92
CA SER A 340 1.74 -15.90 -0.05
C SER A 340 1.32 -14.45 -0.20
N PHE A 341 0.10 -14.25 -0.69
CA PHE A 341 -0.51 -12.93 -0.81
C PHE A 341 -1.44 -12.65 0.39
N ASN A 342 -2.32 -11.66 0.27
CA ASN A 342 -3.21 -11.26 1.36
C ASN A 342 -4.18 -12.38 1.76
N ASN A 343 -4.48 -12.46 3.06
CA ASN A 343 -5.51 -13.36 3.60
C ASN A 343 -6.90 -12.71 3.53
N PHE A 344 -7.95 -13.53 3.56
CA PHE A 344 -9.34 -13.10 3.62
C PHE A 344 -10.21 -14.14 4.32
N GLU A 345 -11.43 -13.74 4.71
CA GLU A 345 -12.43 -14.62 5.31
C GLU A 345 -13.40 -15.18 4.27
N GLY A 346 -13.98 -16.36 4.54
CA GLY A 346 -14.87 -17.07 3.61
C GLY A 346 -14.16 -18.18 2.82
N GLU A 347 -14.89 -18.90 1.95
CA GLU A 347 -14.31 -20.02 1.18
C GLU A 347 -13.56 -19.57 -0.08
N TYR A 348 -13.95 -18.43 -0.65
CA TYR A 348 -13.30 -17.80 -1.78
C TYR A 348 -13.46 -16.27 -1.71
N LYS A 349 -12.61 -15.54 -2.44
CA LYS A 349 -12.73 -14.10 -2.63
C LYS A 349 -13.00 -13.81 -4.10
N LYS A 350 -14.05 -13.04 -4.39
CA LYS A 350 -14.28 -12.50 -5.74
C LYS A 350 -13.14 -11.55 -6.14
N VAL A 351 -12.60 -11.73 -7.34
CA VAL A 351 -11.43 -11.01 -7.87
C VAL A 351 -11.58 -10.75 -9.37
N GLN A 352 -10.88 -9.75 -9.92
CA GLN A 352 -10.98 -9.45 -11.36
C GLN A 352 -10.13 -10.39 -12.23
N ALA A 353 -9.00 -10.89 -11.73
CA ALA A 353 -8.14 -11.81 -12.45
C ALA A 353 -7.53 -12.86 -11.53
N ILE A 354 -7.26 -14.04 -12.09
CA ILE A 354 -6.56 -15.15 -11.46
C ILE A 354 -5.42 -15.65 -12.35
N ASP A 355 -4.42 -16.26 -11.73
CA ASP A 355 -3.26 -16.82 -12.40
C ASP A 355 -3.61 -18.09 -13.21
N GLY A 356 -2.98 -18.22 -14.37
CA GLY A 356 -3.18 -19.32 -15.31
C GLY A 356 -2.64 -20.68 -14.92
N LEU A 357 -1.90 -20.83 -13.80
CA LEU A 357 -1.35 -22.12 -13.38
C LEU A 357 -2.45 -23.15 -13.09
N ILE A 358 -3.58 -22.68 -12.55
CA ILE A 358 -4.79 -23.48 -12.37
C ILE A 358 -6.05 -22.63 -12.51
N LEU A 359 -6.91 -23.03 -13.45
CA LEU A 359 -8.19 -22.40 -13.72
C LEU A 359 -9.27 -23.47 -13.60
N ILE A 360 -10.24 -23.28 -12.71
CA ILE A 360 -11.27 -24.27 -12.41
C ILE A 360 -12.63 -23.68 -12.75
N THR A 361 -13.43 -24.39 -13.53
CA THR A 361 -14.67 -23.87 -14.09
C THR A 361 -15.84 -24.80 -13.83
N SER A 362 -17.03 -24.20 -13.66
CA SER A 362 -18.34 -24.89 -13.63
C SER A 362 -19.20 -24.56 -14.86
N LYS A 363 -18.70 -23.68 -15.73
CA LYS A 363 -19.33 -23.16 -16.94
C LYS A 363 -18.33 -23.17 -18.09
N ASP A 364 -18.81 -23.44 -19.30
CA ASP A 364 -17.99 -23.34 -20.50
C ASP A 364 -18.06 -21.93 -21.08
N VAL A 365 -16.89 -21.32 -21.23
CA VAL A 365 -16.68 -20.03 -21.88
C VAL A 365 -15.55 -20.24 -22.88
N GLU A 366 -15.79 -19.88 -24.14
CA GLU A 366 -14.85 -20.07 -25.23
C GLU A 366 -13.57 -19.26 -25.01
N TRP A 367 -12.42 -19.91 -25.16
CA TRP A 367 -11.13 -19.26 -25.02
C TRP A 367 -10.86 -18.39 -26.26
N ARG A 368 -10.37 -17.17 -26.05
CA ARG A 368 -10.14 -16.15 -27.10
C ARG A 368 -8.93 -16.45 -27.98
N GLU A 369 -8.93 -17.60 -28.65
CA GLU A 369 -7.89 -18.01 -29.60
C GLU A 369 -7.81 -17.09 -30.84
N ASP A 370 -8.85 -16.30 -31.10
CA ASP A 370 -8.89 -15.26 -32.12
C ASP A 370 -7.90 -14.12 -31.83
N VAL A 371 -7.67 -13.82 -30.54
CA VAL A 371 -6.82 -12.73 -30.06
C VAL A 371 -5.53 -13.23 -29.43
N PHE A 372 -5.62 -14.21 -28.52
CA PHE A 372 -4.48 -14.71 -27.74
C PHE A 372 -3.93 -16.00 -28.36
N LYS A 373 -2.99 -15.81 -29.29
CA LYS A 373 -2.38 -16.88 -30.10
C LYS A 373 -1.06 -17.41 -29.54
N GLY A 374 -0.75 -17.09 -28.29
CA GLY A 374 0.50 -17.46 -27.64
C GLY A 374 0.29 -18.15 -26.30
N TRP A 375 1.23 -17.89 -25.38
CA TRP A 375 1.33 -18.57 -24.09
C TRP A 375 1.02 -17.67 -22.89
N HIS A 376 0.77 -16.38 -23.13
CA HIS A 376 0.53 -15.37 -22.09
C HIS A 376 -0.88 -14.79 -22.19
N PHE A 377 -1.40 -14.24 -21.10
CA PHE A 377 -2.67 -13.51 -21.01
C PHE A 377 -3.96 -14.29 -21.34
N TYR A 378 -3.87 -15.57 -21.71
CA TYR A 378 -5.04 -16.44 -21.93
C TYR A 378 -5.87 -16.62 -20.65
N ASP A 379 -5.24 -16.53 -19.48
CA ASP A 379 -5.81 -16.68 -18.15
C ASP A 379 -6.62 -15.44 -17.73
N ILE A 380 -6.00 -14.26 -17.79
CA ILE A 380 -6.68 -13.03 -17.40
C ILE A 380 -7.70 -12.59 -18.46
N SER A 381 -7.47 -12.90 -19.74
CA SER A 381 -8.52 -12.71 -20.76
C SER A 381 -9.72 -13.63 -20.50
N GLN A 382 -9.49 -14.88 -20.10
CA GLN A 382 -10.58 -15.78 -19.71
C GLN A 382 -11.39 -15.22 -18.53
N CYS A 383 -10.72 -14.62 -17.53
CA CYS A 383 -11.42 -13.95 -16.44
C CYS A 383 -12.37 -12.85 -16.95
N MET A 384 -11.91 -12.04 -17.91
CA MET A 384 -12.72 -10.97 -18.51
C MET A 384 -13.92 -11.51 -19.30
N GLU A 385 -13.77 -12.65 -20.00
CA GLU A 385 -14.88 -13.28 -20.72
C GLU A 385 -15.93 -13.88 -19.77
N PHE A 386 -15.52 -14.43 -18.63
CA PHE A 386 -16.46 -14.83 -17.57
C PHE A 386 -17.26 -13.64 -17.05
N TYR A 387 -16.60 -12.50 -16.82
CA TYR A 387 -17.28 -11.25 -16.46
C TYR A 387 -18.27 -10.78 -17.55
N ARG A 388 -17.90 -10.84 -18.83
CA ARG A 388 -18.78 -10.51 -19.96
C ARG A 388 -20.04 -11.39 -20.03
N LYS A 389 -19.98 -12.60 -19.47
CA LYS A 389 -21.10 -13.54 -19.35
C LYS A 389 -21.85 -13.44 -18.02
N ASN A 390 -21.56 -12.44 -17.18
CA ASN A 390 -22.12 -12.23 -15.85
C ASN A 390 -21.82 -13.34 -14.83
N TYR A 391 -20.65 -13.96 -14.95
CA TYR A 391 -20.15 -14.89 -13.94
C TYR A 391 -19.07 -14.23 -13.07
N ASP A 392 -19.03 -14.64 -11.81
CA ASP A 392 -17.98 -14.26 -10.87
C ASP A 392 -16.71 -15.07 -11.11
N VAL A 393 -15.57 -14.42 -10.88
CA VAL A 393 -14.24 -15.02 -10.82
C VAL A 393 -13.73 -14.95 -9.39
N GLY A 394 -13.12 -16.02 -8.88
CA GLY A 394 -12.72 -16.12 -7.47
C GLY A 394 -11.35 -16.74 -7.22
N VAL A 395 -10.71 -16.33 -6.12
CA VAL A 395 -9.53 -17.00 -5.56
C VAL A 395 -9.95 -17.87 -4.37
N LEU A 396 -9.50 -19.12 -4.34
CA LEU A 396 -9.73 -20.07 -3.24
C LEU A 396 -9.09 -19.58 -1.94
N ASN A 397 -9.80 -19.73 -0.81
CA ASN A 397 -9.20 -19.52 0.50
C ASN A 397 -8.35 -20.74 0.90
N GLN A 398 -7.06 -20.50 1.10
CA GLN A 398 -6.08 -21.53 1.38
C GLN A 398 -5.44 -21.28 2.75
N PHE A 399 -5.81 -22.07 3.77
CA PHE A 399 -5.12 -22.00 5.05
C PHE A 399 -3.64 -22.42 4.88
N ASN A 400 -3.43 -23.58 4.25
CA ASN A 400 -2.16 -24.05 3.70
C ASN A 400 -2.22 -24.02 2.17
N PRO A 401 -1.09 -23.87 1.46
CA PRO A 401 -1.07 -23.93 -0.01
C PRO A 401 -1.59 -25.27 -0.53
N TRP A 402 -2.49 -25.25 -1.51
CA TRP A 402 -3.06 -26.44 -2.14
C TRP A 402 -2.28 -26.89 -3.37
N PHE A 403 -1.40 -26.06 -3.90
CA PHE A 403 -0.74 -26.28 -5.18
C PHE A 403 0.76 -26.06 -5.10
N VAL A 404 1.48 -26.80 -5.93
CA VAL A 404 2.88 -26.57 -6.29
C VAL A 404 2.95 -26.28 -7.77
N HIS A 405 3.73 -25.29 -8.18
CA HIS A 405 4.01 -24.93 -9.56
C HIS A 405 5.54 -24.98 -9.78
N ASP A 406 6.01 -26.09 -10.35
CA ASP A 406 7.44 -26.32 -10.57
C ASP A 406 7.88 -25.92 -12.00
N CYS A 407 7.71 -24.64 -12.31
CA CYS A 407 8.00 -24.09 -13.63
C CYS A 407 9.49 -23.89 -13.92
N GLY A 408 10.33 -23.78 -12.88
CA GLY A 408 11.71 -23.31 -13.02
C GLY A 408 11.76 -21.86 -13.49
N LYS A 409 12.91 -21.39 -13.99
CA LYS A 409 13.04 -19.98 -14.40
C LYS A 409 12.15 -19.67 -15.62
N VAL A 410 11.14 -18.83 -15.42
CA VAL A 410 10.16 -18.46 -16.46
C VAL A 410 10.77 -17.48 -17.47
N SER A 411 10.46 -17.68 -18.77
CA SER A 411 10.76 -16.70 -19.82
C SER A 411 9.60 -15.71 -19.99
N LEU A 412 9.93 -14.43 -20.16
CA LEU A 412 8.97 -13.37 -20.47
C LEU A 412 8.90 -13.06 -21.99
N ASP A 413 9.44 -13.94 -22.83
CA ASP A 413 9.40 -13.77 -24.28
C ASP A 413 7.95 -13.66 -24.77
N GLY A 414 7.66 -12.60 -25.54
CA GLY A 414 6.31 -12.30 -26.05
C GLY A 414 5.34 -11.72 -25.02
N TYR A 415 5.71 -11.61 -23.73
CA TYR A 415 4.81 -11.11 -22.69
C TYR A 415 4.35 -9.66 -22.96
N GLU A 416 5.28 -8.76 -23.32
CA GLU A 416 4.97 -7.35 -23.58
C GLU A 416 4.02 -7.16 -24.78
N GLU A 417 4.14 -8.02 -25.80
CA GLU A 417 3.26 -7.98 -26.97
C GLU A 417 1.82 -8.33 -26.57
N TYR A 418 1.61 -9.44 -25.87
CA TYR A 418 0.29 -9.85 -25.40
C TYR A 418 -0.26 -8.94 -24.30
N ASN A 419 0.59 -8.30 -23.51
CA ASN A 419 0.18 -7.26 -22.57
C ASN A 419 -0.45 -6.07 -23.29
N LYS A 420 0.18 -5.57 -24.37
CA LYS A 420 -0.39 -4.48 -25.20
C LYS A 420 -1.74 -4.89 -25.80
N ILE A 421 -1.84 -6.10 -26.35
CA ILE A 421 -3.09 -6.65 -26.89
C ILE A 421 -4.18 -6.69 -25.81
N PHE A 422 -3.85 -7.17 -24.60
CA PHE A 422 -4.78 -7.22 -23.48
C PHE A 422 -5.26 -5.82 -23.06
N ILE A 423 -4.33 -4.87 -22.92
CA ILE A 423 -4.65 -3.48 -22.57
C ILE A 423 -5.58 -2.88 -23.63
N GLU A 424 -5.29 -3.06 -24.91
CA GLU A 424 -6.12 -2.52 -25.99
C GLU A 424 -7.53 -3.13 -25.99
N GLU A 425 -7.64 -4.46 -25.87
CA GLU A 425 -8.91 -5.20 -25.94
C GLU A 425 -9.78 -4.98 -24.68
N TYR A 426 -9.18 -5.02 -23.49
CA TYR A 426 -9.93 -5.06 -22.23
C TYR A 426 -9.79 -3.84 -21.34
N ILE A 427 -8.77 -2.99 -21.49
CA ILE A 427 -8.56 -1.81 -20.62
C ILE A 427 -8.92 -0.49 -21.32
N ASN A 428 -8.52 -0.34 -22.60
CA ASN A 428 -8.71 0.90 -23.35
C ASN A 428 -10.01 0.93 -24.15
N ASN A 429 -10.59 -0.22 -24.50
CA ASN A 429 -11.81 -0.27 -25.30
C ASN A 429 -13.03 0.25 -24.51
N ARG A 430 -13.43 1.50 -24.77
CA ARG A 430 -14.50 2.21 -24.04
C ARG A 430 -15.88 1.55 -24.13
N GLN A 431 -16.15 0.73 -25.16
CA GLN A 431 -17.42 -0.02 -25.23
C GLN A 431 -17.51 -1.12 -24.16
N VAL A 432 -16.38 -1.56 -23.62
CA VAL A 432 -16.25 -2.60 -22.58
C VAL A 432 -15.96 -1.98 -21.21
N ASN A 433 -15.42 -0.75 -21.17
CA ASN A 433 -14.72 -0.19 -20.00
C ASN A 433 -15.42 0.89 -19.20
N ASN A 434 -16.70 1.21 -19.48
CA ASN A 434 -17.37 2.30 -18.77
C ASN A 434 -17.50 2.09 -17.24
N GLU A 435 -17.18 0.90 -16.72
CA GLU A 435 -17.27 0.60 -15.28
C GLU A 435 -15.93 0.21 -14.61
N ASN A 436 -14.86 -0.10 -15.36
CA ASN A 436 -13.67 -0.75 -14.77
C ASN A 436 -12.49 0.19 -14.46
N TYR A 437 -12.29 1.26 -15.25
CA TYR A 437 -11.14 2.16 -15.09
C TYR A 437 -11.60 3.61 -14.86
N PRO A 438 -11.22 4.26 -13.75
CA PRO A 438 -11.80 5.52 -13.34
C PRO A 438 -11.28 6.69 -14.17
N LEU A 439 -12.16 7.61 -14.56
CA LEU A 439 -11.74 8.81 -15.30
C LEU A 439 -10.81 9.69 -14.45
N VAL A 440 -9.66 10.08 -15.01
CA VAL A 440 -8.74 11.04 -14.39
C VAL A 440 -8.83 12.39 -15.12
N SER A 441 -9.08 13.48 -14.39
CA SER A 441 -9.02 14.84 -14.94
C SER A 441 -7.63 15.43 -14.74
N ILE A 442 -6.96 15.79 -15.83
CA ILE A 442 -5.74 16.62 -15.81
C ILE A 442 -6.17 18.08 -15.98
N LEU A 443 -5.86 18.92 -14.99
CA LEU A 443 -6.35 20.29 -14.91
C LEU A 443 -5.23 21.30 -15.18
N ILE A 444 -5.33 22.06 -16.26
CA ILE A 444 -4.31 23.02 -16.69
C ILE A 444 -4.86 24.46 -16.63
N PRO A 445 -4.61 25.20 -15.54
CA PRO A 445 -4.86 26.64 -15.51
C PRO A 445 -3.80 27.38 -16.34
N ALA A 446 -4.21 27.97 -17.46
CA ALA A 446 -3.33 28.65 -18.41
C ALA A 446 -3.40 30.19 -18.31
N TYR A 447 -2.29 30.85 -18.60
CA TYR A 447 -2.14 32.31 -18.65
C TYR A 447 -0.90 32.74 -19.46
N ASN A 448 -1.12 33.31 -20.64
CA ASN A 448 -0.19 34.02 -21.56
C ASN A 448 1.07 33.26 -22.08
N GLU A 449 1.68 32.39 -21.30
CA GLU A 449 2.96 31.72 -21.60
C GLU A 449 2.77 30.49 -22.50
N VAL A 450 2.63 30.73 -23.81
CA VAL A 450 2.26 29.69 -24.79
C VAL A 450 3.32 28.59 -24.98
N ASP A 451 4.61 28.92 -24.89
CA ASP A 451 5.68 27.96 -25.15
C ASP A 451 5.77 26.90 -24.04
N TYR A 452 5.64 27.32 -22.78
CA TYR A 452 5.59 26.39 -21.66
C TYR A 452 4.29 25.59 -21.65
N PHE A 453 3.16 26.26 -21.88
CA PHE A 453 1.86 25.59 -21.96
C PHE A 453 1.85 24.47 -23.00
N LYS A 454 2.50 24.68 -24.16
CA LYS A 454 2.61 23.65 -25.19
C LYS A 454 3.29 22.39 -24.65
N ILE A 455 4.43 22.54 -23.97
CA ILE A 455 5.18 21.41 -23.39
C ILE A 455 4.34 20.71 -22.32
N ALA A 456 3.67 21.47 -21.45
CA ALA A 456 2.78 20.92 -20.43
C ALA A 456 1.64 20.10 -21.06
N LEU A 457 0.93 20.67 -22.04
CA LEU A 457 -0.16 20.00 -22.76
C LEU A 457 0.33 18.72 -23.44
N GLU A 458 1.46 18.75 -24.13
CA GLU A 458 2.05 17.56 -24.76
C GLU A 458 2.40 16.47 -23.73
N SER A 459 2.88 16.85 -22.53
CA SER A 459 3.13 15.88 -21.46
C SER A 459 1.86 15.22 -20.90
N ALA A 460 0.74 15.96 -20.88
CA ALA A 460 -0.57 15.43 -20.49
C ALA A 460 -1.17 14.52 -21.58
N LEU A 461 -0.99 14.86 -22.86
CA LEU A 461 -1.46 14.05 -23.99
C LEU A 461 -0.70 12.72 -24.13
N ASN A 462 0.59 12.73 -23.79
CA ASN A 462 1.47 11.56 -23.90
C ASN A 462 1.43 10.61 -22.68
N GLN A 463 0.43 10.72 -21.80
CA GLN A 463 0.28 9.79 -20.68
C GLN A 463 0.02 8.35 -21.16
N THR A 464 0.60 7.37 -20.48
CA THR A 464 0.36 5.93 -20.74
C THR A 464 -1.09 5.56 -20.40
N TYR A 465 -1.63 6.12 -19.32
CA TYR A 465 -3.04 5.97 -18.95
C TYR A 465 -3.95 6.76 -19.89
N LYS A 466 -4.90 6.08 -20.56
CA LYS A 466 -5.71 6.66 -21.65
C LYS A 466 -7.08 7.18 -21.23
N ASN A 467 -7.64 6.73 -20.10
CA ASN A 467 -8.94 7.21 -19.65
C ASN A 467 -8.83 8.55 -18.91
N ILE A 468 -8.37 9.57 -19.64
CA ILE A 468 -8.15 10.92 -19.13
C ILE A 468 -9.05 11.93 -19.84
N GLU A 469 -9.40 13.00 -19.14
CA GLU A 469 -9.82 14.26 -19.76
C GLU A 469 -8.82 15.36 -19.40
N ILE A 470 -8.59 16.29 -20.32
CA ILE A 470 -7.70 17.42 -20.12
C ILE A 470 -8.55 18.69 -20.11
N ILE A 471 -8.66 19.33 -18.95
CA ILE A 471 -9.40 20.57 -18.75
C ILE A 471 -8.42 21.73 -18.80
N ILE A 472 -8.58 22.60 -19.79
CA ILE A 472 -7.78 23.82 -19.92
C ILE A 472 -8.70 25.00 -19.63
N CYS A 473 -8.43 25.75 -18.56
CA CYS A 473 -9.09 27.03 -18.33
C CYS A 473 -8.07 28.16 -18.51
N ASP A 474 -8.39 29.10 -19.39
CA ASP A 474 -7.45 30.06 -19.94
C ASP A 474 -7.82 31.50 -19.53
N ASP A 475 -6.98 32.07 -18.67
CA ASP A 475 -7.06 33.46 -18.19
C ASP A 475 -6.26 34.43 -19.07
N SER A 476 -5.74 33.98 -20.22
CA SER A 476 -4.91 34.80 -21.10
C SER A 476 -5.63 36.05 -21.59
N THR A 477 -4.89 37.15 -21.70
CA THR A 477 -5.37 38.40 -22.30
C THR A 477 -5.17 38.42 -23.82
N THR A 478 -4.52 37.39 -24.37
CA THR A 478 -4.26 37.21 -25.81
C THR A 478 -4.82 35.88 -26.29
N ASP A 479 -5.01 35.74 -27.60
CA ASP A 479 -5.50 34.51 -28.23
C ASP A 479 -4.39 33.46 -28.47
N ASN A 480 -3.17 33.64 -27.95
CA ASN A 480 -2.04 32.73 -28.26
C ASN A 480 -2.29 31.29 -27.78
N ILE A 481 -2.75 31.12 -26.53
CA ILE A 481 -3.11 29.81 -25.97
C ILE A 481 -4.29 29.21 -26.74
N LYS A 482 -5.36 29.98 -26.95
CA LYS A 482 -6.52 29.59 -27.76
C LYS A 482 -6.11 29.05 -29.14
N ASN A 483 -5.27 29.79 -29.85
CA ASN A 483 -4.79 29.41 -31.18
C ASN A 483 -3.91 28.16 -31.15
N MET A 484 -3.17 27.93 -30.06
CA MET A 484 -2.43 26.69 -29.86
C MET A 484 -3.37 25.51 -29.64
N VAL A 485 -4.30 25.61 -28.68
CA VAL A 485 -5.24 24.52 -28.34
C VAL A 485 -6.11 24.11 -29.53
N ASN A 486 -6.53 25.06 -30.37
CA ASN A 486 -7.30 24.79 -31.59
C ASN A 486 -6.59 23.82 -32.56
N ARG A 487 -5.25 23.71 -32.51
CA ARG A 487 -4.49 22.76 -33.33
C ARG A 487 -4.63 21.31 -32.85
N TYR A 488 -4.98 21.10 -31.58
CA TYR A 488 -5.08 19.78 -30.95
C TYR A 488 -6.53 19.28 -30.84
N ILE A 489 -7.54 20.16 -30.71
CA ILE A 489 -8.94 19.77 -30.48
C ILE A 489 -9.50 18.85 -31.57
N GLY A 490 -9.05 18.99 -32.83
CA GLY A 490 -9.50 18.14 -33.94
C GLY A 490 -9.04 16.67 -33.83
N GLU A 491 -7.86 16.44 -33.22
CA GLU A 491 -7.25 15.12 -33.06
C GLU A 491 -7.59 14.51 -31.69
N TYR A 492 -7.62 15.34 -30.65
CA TYR A 492 -7.74 14.90 -29.25
C TYR A 492 -9.09 15.26 -28.66
N LYS A 493 -10.04 14.33 -28.74
CA LYS A 493 -11.42 14.48 -28.23
C LYS A 493 -11.52 14.60 -26.70
N ASN A 494 -10.44 14.29 -25.98
CA ASN A 494 -10.36 14.37 -24.53
C ASN A 494 -10.00 15.77 -24.00
N ILE A 495 -9.73 16.74 -24.88
CA ILE A 495 -9.46 18.13 -24.50
C ILE A 495 -10.78 18.91 -24.34
N LYS A 496 -10.95 19.60 -23.22
CA LYS A 496 -12.02 20.59 -22.99
C LYS A 496 -11.39 21.95 -22.67
N TYR A 497 -11.66 22.94 -23.51
CA TYR A 497 -11.07 24.27 -23.42
C TYR A 497 -12.11 25.33 -23.02
N TYR A 498 -11.76 26.14 -22.02
CA TYR A 498 -12.59 27.22 -21.49
C TYR A 498 -11.79 28.52 -21.49
N ASN A 499 -12.14 29.46 -22.36
CA ASN A 499 -11.54 30.79 -22.38
C ASN A 499 -12.33 31.75 -21.47
N ASN A 500 -11.63 32.47 -20.60
CA ASN A 500 -12.23 33.41 -19.65
C ASN A 500 -12.26 34.87 -20.13
N GLY A 501 -11.57 35.19 -21.23
CA GLY A 501 -11.43 36.55 -21.75
C GLY A 501 -10.47 37.42 -20.92
N GLY A 502 -9.64 36.80 -20.08
CA GLY A 502 -8.70 37.47 -19.17
C GLY A 502 -8.81 36.94 -17.74
N PRO A 503 -7.99 37.47 -16.80
CA PRO A 503 -7.94 36.99 -15.42
C PRO A 503 -9.28 37.14 -14.68
N LEU A 504 -9.82 36.03 -14.17
CA LEU A 504 -11.06 36.03 -13.36
C LEU A 504 -10.86 36.43 -11.89
N GLY A 505 -9.62 36.63 -11.48
CA GLY A 505 -9.27 37.01 -10.12
C GLY A 505 -7.76 37.22 -9.96
N LYS A 506 -7.32 37.41 -8.71
CA LYS A 506 -5.90 37.60 -8.43
C LYS A 506 -5.14 36.28 -8.52
N ARG A 507 -3.99 36.31 -9.21
CA ARG A 507 -3.00 35.21 -9.24
C ARG A 507 -3.57 33.84 -9.65
N GLY A 508 -4.58 33.82 -10.53
CA GLY A 508 -5.13 32.58 -11.10
C GLY A 508 -5.95 31.70 -10.15
N ALA A 509 -6.21 32.13 -8.91
CA ALA A 509 -6.96 31.34 -7.93
C ALA A 509 -8.36 30.94 -8.41
N VAL A 510 -9.07 31.87 -9.05
CA VAL A 510 -10.42 31.61 -9.60
C VAL A 510 -10.35 30.68 -10.82
N ASN A 511 -9.29 30.79 -11.63
CA ASN A 511 -9.09 29.92 -12.78
C ASN A 511 -8.77 28.48 -12.38
N LEU A 512 -7.95 28.32 -11.33
CA LEU A 512 -7.65 27.02 -10.72
C LEU A 512 -8.92 26.37 -10.16
N GLN A 513 -9.77 27.13 -9.46
CA GLN A 513 -11.08 26.66 -9.00
C GLN A 513 -11.98 26.26 -10.17
N LYS A 514 -12.05 27.08 -11.22
CA LYS A 514 -12.85 26.78 -12.41
C LYS A 514 -12.47 25.46 -13.05
N CYS A 515 -11.17 25.16 -13.19
CA CYS A 515 -10.71 23.85 -13.68
C CYS A 515 -11.30 22.69 -12.88
N PHE A 516 -11.32 22.81 -11.56
CA PHE A 516 -11.84 21.78 -10.67
C PHE A 516 -13.36 21.64 -10.71
N ASP A 517 -14.06 22.76 -10.84
CA ASP A 517 -15.53 22.77 -10.89
C ASP A 517 -16.04 22.07 -12.16
N VAL A 518 -15.41 22.32 -13.31
CA VAL A 518 -15.87 21.80 -14.62
C VAL A 518 -15.36 20.41 -14.97
N CYS A 519 -14.50 19.81 -14.14
CA CYS A 519 -13.99 18.46 -14.37
C CYS A 519 -15.00 17.37 -13.99
N HIS A 520 -14.87 16.17 -14.55
CA HIS A 520 -15.79 15.04 -14.38
C HIS A 520 -15.08 13.78 -13.87
N GLY A 521 -13.75 13.80 -13.79
CA GLY A 521 -12.94 12.69 -13.32
C GLY A 521 -13.20 12.36 -11.86
N GLU A 522 -13.15 11.07 -11.56
CA GLU A 522 -13.17 10.56 -10.20
C GLU A 522 -11.87 10.93 -9.47
N TYR A 523 -10.76 10.97 -10.22
CA TYR A 523 -9.46 11.39 -9.75
C TYR A 523 -9.02 12.67 -10.46
N VAL A 524 -8.26 13.50 -9.75
CA VAL A 524 -7.81 14.81 -10.22
C VAL A 524 -6.31 14.92 -10.04
N ASN A 525 -5.63 15.43 -11.06
CA ASN A 525 -4.24 15.87 -10.99
C ASN A 525 -4.11 17.22 -11.70
N PHE A 526 -3.57 18.23 -11.04
CA PHE A 526 -3.34 19.52 -11.67
C PHE A 526 -2.03 19.47 -12.44
N LEU A 527 -1.92 20.21 -13.53
CA LEU A 527 -0.67 20.44 -14.22
C LEU A 527 -0.53 21.94 -14.42
N MET A 528 0.35 22.56 -13.64
CA MET A 528 0.67 23.97 -13.84
C MET A 528 1.27 24.13 -15.23
N GLN A 529 0.88 25.20 -15.95
CA GLN A 529 1.22 25.38 -17.36
C GLN A 529 2.73 25.42 -17.66
N ASP A 530 3.56 25.64 -16.65
CA ASP A 530 5.02 25.71 -16.70
C ASP A 530 5.71 24.40 -16.32
N ASP A 531 4.99 23.43 -15.78
CA ASP A 531 5.51 22.13 -15.35
C ASP A 531 5.38 21.05 -16.43
N VAL A 532 5.99 19.88 -16.18
CA VAL A 532 5.99 18.75 -17.12
C VAL A 532 5.74 17.44 -16.38
N PHE A 533 4.83 16.60 -16.87
CA PHE A 533 4.63 15.24 -16.36
C PHE A 533 5.58 14.23 -16.98
N SER A 534 5.96 13.19 -16.22
CA SER A 534 6.52 11.98 -16.81
C SER A 534 5.43 11.22 -17.57
N PRO A 535 5.75 10.46 -18.63
CA PRO A 535 4.74 9.74 -19.44
C PRO A 535 3.87 8.75 -18.65
N ASN A 536 4.39 8.19 -17.56
CA ASN A 536 3.74 7.17 -16.73
C ASN A 536 3.16 7.71 -15.41
N LYS A 537 3.16 9.03 -15.20
CA LYS A 537 2.76 9.64 -13.92
C LYS A 537 1.36 9.21 -13.49
N ILE A 538 0.38 9.40 -14.37
CA ILE A 538 -1.04 9.15 -14.03
C ILE A 538 -1.27 7.68 -13.71
N GLU A 539 -0.70 6.78 -14.50
CA GLU A 539 -0.78 5.33 -14.27
C GLU A 539 -0.22 4.92 -12.90
N ILE A 540 1.03 5.30 -12.60
CA ILE A 540 1.69 4.93 -11.34
C ILE A 540 0.91 5.50 -10.14
N MET A 541 0.53 6.78 -10.19
CA MET A 541 -0.17 7.41 -9.07
C MET A 541 -1.55 6.79 -8.85
N LEU A 542 -2.26 6.44 -9.93
CA LEU A 542 -3.59 5.84 -9.87
C LEU A 542 -3.54 4.46 -9.20
N GLN A 543 -2.51 3.65 -9.49
CA GLN A 543 -2.33 2.32 -8.88
C GLN A 543 -2.29 2.37 -7.35
N TYR A 544 -1.68 3.40 -6.76
CA TYR A 544 -1.61 3.51 -5.30
C TYR A 544 -2.96 3.93 -4.68
N ILE A 545 -3.66 4.89 -5.28
CA ILE A 545 -4.88 5.44 -4.68
C ILE A 545 -6.13 4.57 -4.94
N ILE A 546 -6.14 3.76 -6.01
CA ILE A 546 -7.27 2.89 -6.32
C ILE A 546 -7.28 1.61 -5.48
N ASN A 547 -6.11 1.16 -5.03
CA ASN A 547 -5.95 -0.09 -4.30
C ASN A 547 -6.01 0.07 -2.77
N ASP A 548 -6.03 1.31 -2.27
CA ASP A 548 -6.06 1.61 -0.84
C ASP A 548 -6.99 2.80 -0.54
N GLU A 549 -8.19 2.53 -0.02
CA GLU A 549 -9.15 3.57 0.41
C GLU A 549 -8.66 4.39 1.61
N SER A 550 -7.64 3.93 2.35
CA SER A 550 -7.04 4.71 3.44
C SER A 550 -6.16 5.85 2.92
N VAL A 551 -5.72 5.79 1.66
CA VAL A 551 -4.89 6.82 1.02
C VAL A 551 -5.79 7.95 0.53
N SER A 552 -5.60 9.17 1.05
CA SER A 552 -6.36 10.37 0.66
C SER A 552 -5.70 11.16 -0.47
N LEU A 553 -4.38 11.05 -0.60
CA LEU A 553 -3.60 11.69 -1.66
C LEU A 553 -2.36 10.85 -2.01
N VAL A 554 -1.92 10.97 -3.25
CA VAL A 554 -0.65 10.42 -3.73
C VAL A 554 0.17 11.58 -4.25
N THR A 555 1.44 11.66 -3.84
CA THR A 555 2.40 12.63 -4.36
C THR A 555 3.66 11.91 -4.83
N SER A 556 4.49 12.58 -5.63
CA SER A 556 5.79 12.10 -6.04
C SER A 556 6.87 13.14 -5.80
N TYR A 557 8.11 12.69 -5.68
CA TYR A 557 9.26 13.55 -5.93
C TYR A 557 9.14 14.20 -7.33
N ARG A 558 9.85 15.33 -7.51
CA ARG A 558 9.87 16.12 -8.74
C ARG A 558 11.29 16.56 -9.02
N ASN A 559 11.70 16.51 -10.28
CA ASN A 559 12.95 17.16 -10.67
C ASN A 559 12.72 18.67 -10.76
N VAL A 560 13.76 19.46 -10.55
CA VAL A 560 13.72 20.91 -10.78
C VAL A 560 14.36 21.20 -12.14
N ILE A 561 13.72 22.01 -12.97
CA ILE A 561 14.23 22.42 -14.28
C ILE A 561 14.23 23.95 -14.41
N ASN A 562 15.14 24.49 -15.22
CA ASN A 562 15.17 25.92 -15.54
C ASN A 562 14.17 26.29 -16.64
N GLY A 563 14.11 27.58 -17.00
CA GLY A 563 13.27 28.08 -18.10
C GLY A 563 13.50 27.41 -19.46
N GLU A 564 14.67 26.83 -19.71
CA GLU A 564 15.01 26.12 -20.96
C GLU A 564 14.74 24.59 -20.87
N GLY A 565 14.36 24.08 -19.70
CA GLY A 565 14.11 22.67 -19.44
C GLY A 565 15.33 21.85 -19.01
N SER A 566 16.47 22.51 -18.75
CA SER A 566 17.66 21.84 -18.22
C SER A 566 17.51 21.57 -16.72
N MET A 567 17.99 20.41 -16.27
CA MET A 567 17.95 20.01 -14.86
C MET A 567 18.73 20.98 -13.97
N LEU A 568 18.14 21.32 -12.82
CA LEU A 568 18.74 22.09 -11.75
C LEU A 568 18.99 21.19 -10.53
N GLN A 569 19.86 21.65 -9.64
CA GLN A 569 20.01 21.02 -8.33
C GLN A 569 18.79 21.28 -7.46
N ASP A 570 18.48 20.31 -6.60
CA ASP A 570 17.41 20.45 -5.63
C ASP A 570 17.66 21.60 -4.64
N LEU A 571 16.60 22.35 -4.38
CA LEU A 571 16.47 23.18 -3.19
C LEU A 571 16.16 22.29 -1.98
N GLN A 572 16.39 22.78 -0.76
CA GLN A 572 16.14 22.00 0.46
C GLN A 572 14.70 21.43 0.53
N VAL A 573 13.71 22.19 0.04
CA VAL A 573 12.30 21.80 0.03
C VAL A 573 11.87 21.00 -1.22
N THR A 574 12.73 20.88 -2.23
CA THR A 574 12.45 20.05 -3.42
C THR A 574 13.08 18.66 -3.32
N LYS A 575 14.05 18.47 -2.41
CA LYS A 575 14.67 17.17 -2.13
C LYS A 575 13.61 16.09 -1.83
N PRO A 576 13.88 14.82 -2.21
CA PRO A 576 13.02 13.70 -1.85
C PRO A 576 12.81 13.63 -0.32
N PHE A 577 11.56 13.62 0.11
CA PHE A 577 11.22 13.52 1.53
C PHE A 577 11.48 12.12 2.12
N VAL A 578 11.36 11.10 1.28
CA VAL A 578 11.57 9.68 1.63
C VAL A 578 12.68 9.06 0.77
N GLN A 579 13.29 7.98 1.24
CA GLN A 579 14.31 7.24 0.47
C GLN A 579 13.71 6.19 -0.49
N GLN A 580 12.51 5.71 -0.18
CA GLN A 580 11.76 4.71 -0.95
C GLN A 580 10.27 5.07 -0.92
N THR A 581 9.52 4.65 -1.95
CA THR A 581 8.08 4.88 -2.02
C THR A 581 7.40 4.34 -0.77
N SER A 582 6.63 5.19 -0.09
CA SER A 582 6.15 4.91 1.27
C SER A 582 4.74 5.46 1.50
N ILE A 583 3.95 4.72 2.29
CA ILE A 583 2.70 5.21 2.88
C ILE A 583 3.03 5.93 4.19
N ILE A 584 2.57 7.16 4.34
CA ILE A 584 2.84 8.03 5.48
C ILE A 584 1.50 8.38 6.13
N ASP A 585 1.44 8.20 7.46
CA ASP A 585 0.29 8.60 8.25
C ASP A 585 -0.05 10.09 8.02
N GLY A 586 -1.30 10.36 7.64
CA GLY A 586 -1.72 11.69 7.22
C GLY A 586 -1.62 12.72 8.35
N GLU A 587 -1.93 12.31 9.59
CA GLU A 587 -1.88 13.19 10.74
C GLU A 587 -0.45 13.57 11.11
N LYS A 588 0.48 12.60 11.10
CA LYS A 588 1.91 12.86 11.33
C LYS A 588 2.51 13.72 10.23
N LEU A 589 2.16 13.48 8.97
CA LEU A 589 2.67 14.28 7.85
C LEU A 589 2.14 15.73 7.92
N GLY A 590 0.85 15.91 8.22
CA GLY A 590 0.27 17.24 8.40
C GLY A 590 0.89 18.00 9.57
N GLN A 591 1.14 17.32 10.70
CA GLN A 591 1.86 17.90 11.83
C GLN A 591 3.28 18.30 11.44
N TYR A 592 4.03 17.43 10.75
CA TYR A 592 5.37 17.72 10.28
C TYR A 592 5.42 18.97 9.38
N ILE A 593 4.51 19.07 8.41
CA ILE A 593 4.41 20.21 7.49
C ILE A 593 4.24 21.52 8.26
N LEU A 594 3.36 21.54 9.27
CA LEU A 594 3.08 22.73 10.08
C LEU A 594 4.24 23.09 11.01
N GLU A 595 4.81 22.10 11.69
CA GLU A 595 5.92 22.33 12.63
C GLU A 595 7.20 22.83 11.97
N ASN A 596 7.41 22.46 10.70
CA ASN A 596 8.59 22.86 9.93
C ASN A 596 8.29 23.97 8.92
N MET A 597 7.01 24.35 8.74
CA MET A 597 6.53 25.27 7.71
C MET A 597 7.12 24.94 6.32
N ALA A 598 7.08 23.66 5.98
CA ALA A 598 7.76 23.11 4.81
C ALA A 598 6.77 22.39 3.88
N ASN A 599 6.76 22.77 2.60
CA ASN A 599 6.01 22.03 1.58
C ASN A 599 6.81 20.82 1.09
N VAL A 600 6.78 19.73 1.86
CA VAL A 600 7.43 18.48 1.47
C VAL A 600 6.63 17.67 0.44
N ILE A 601 5.33 17.94 0.27
CA ILE A 601 4.47 17.24 -0.70
C ILE A 601 4.70 17.77 -2.12
N GLY A 602 4.96 19.06 -2.24
CA GLY A 602 5.09 19.76 -3.52
C GLY A 602 3.85 20.54 -3.93
N GLU A 603 3.94 21.08 -5.13
CA GLU A 603 2.97 21.97 -5.75
C GLU A 603 1.80 21.16 -6.33
N PHE A 604 0.78 21.83 -6.87
CA PHE A 604 -0.39 21.18 -7.46
C PHE A 604 -0.03 20.10 -8.52
N SER A 605 1.06 20.30 -9.27
CA SER A 605 1.58 19.35 -10.27
C SER A 605 2.06 18.00 -9.72
N THR A 606 2.33 17.88 -8.42
CA THR A 606 2.87 16.64 -7.85
C THR A 606 1.81 15.67 -7.38
N VAL A 607 0.57 16.12 -7.16
CA VAL A 607 -0.42 15.40 -6.37
C VAL A 607 -1.62 14.91 -7.18
N MET A 608 -2.00 13.65 -6.95
CA MET A 608 -3.27 13.06 -7.37
C MET A 608 -4.15 12.81 -6.15
N PHE A 609 -5.44 13.08 -6.27
CA PHE A 609 -6.43 12.81 -5.22
C PHE A 609 -7.81 12.51 -5.80
N ARG A 610 -8.70 11.93 -4.99
CA ARG A 610 -10.11 11.71 -5.41
C ARG A 610 -10.89 13.00 -5.35
N LYS A 611 -11.63 13.32 -6.41
CA LYS A 611 -12.49 14.52 -6.45
C LYS A 611 -13.46 14.58 -5.27
N LYS A 612 -14.06 13.44 -4.89
CA LYS A 612 -15.00 13.33 -3.77
C LYS A 612 -14.41 13.75 -2.41
N ASP A 613 -13.09 13.67 -2.26
CA ASP A 613 -12.38 14.00 -1.03
C ASP A 613 -12.07 15.50 -0.92
N MET A 614 -12.29 16.29 -1.97
CA MET A 614 -12.13 17.74 -1.97
C MET A 614 -13.48 18.44 -2.18
N LYS A 615 -14.28 18.53 -1.11
CA LYS A 615 -15.65 19.10 -1.15
C LYS A 615 -15.71 20.62 -0.92
N ASP A 616 -14.67 21.18 -0.32
CA ASP A 616 -14.58 22.62 -0.03
C ASP A 616 -13.92 23.36 -1.19
N ILE A 617 -14.15 24.67 -1.28
CA ILE A 617 -13.45 25.57 -2.21
C ILE A 617 -11.93 25.34 -2.10
N LEU A 618 -11.27 25.14 -3.24
CA LEU A 618 -9.83 25.01 -3.34
C LEU A 618 -9.16 26.24 -2.74
N LEU A 619 -7.96 26.06 -2.17
CA LEU A 619 -7.22 27.11 -1.50
C LEU A 619 -7.90 27.71 -0.24
N ASN A 620 -9.15 27.37 0.08
CA ASN A 620 -9.76 27.74 1.35
C ASN A 620 -9.31 26.78 2.46
N TYR A 621 -9.22 27.23 3.71
CA TYR A 621 -9.08 26.35 4.87
C TYR A 621 -9.90 26.94 6.02
N LYS A 622 -10.91 26.20 6.48
CA LYS A 622 -11.80 26.60 7.59
C LYS A 622 -12.40 28.01 7.42
N GLY A 623 -12.78 28.38 6.20
CA GLY A 623 -13.41 29.67 5.90
C GLY A 623 -12.43 30.79 5.53
N TYR A 624 -11.12 30.58 5.71
CA TYR A 624 -10.08 31.52 5.27
C TYR A 624 -9.51 31.11 3.90
N THR A 625 -9.52 32.01 2.93
CA THR A 625 -8.98 31.77 1.58
C THR A 625 -7.50 32.10 1.55
N MET A 626 -6.65 31.08 1.37
CA MET A 626 -5.20 31.26 1.25
C MET A 626 -4.86 32.16 0.08
N ARG A 627 -3.79 32.95 0.24
CA ARG A 627 -3.27 33.87 -0.78
C ARG A 627 -1.96 33.40 -1.40
N CYS A 628 -1.23 32.54 -0.69
CA CYS A 628 0.04 31.95 -1.11
C CYS A 628 0.02 30.43 -0.94
N LEU A 629 -0.43 29.91 0.21
CA LEU A 629 -0.26 28.49 0.58
C LEU A 629 -1.50 27.64 0.30
N GLY A 630 -2.14 27.90 -0.84
CA GLY A 630 -3.38 27.22 -1.20
C GLY A 630 -3.19 25.72 -1.50
N ASP A 631 -2.00 25.34 -1.95
CA ASP A 631 -1.55 23.95 -2.09
C ASP A 631 -1.49 23.25 -0.72
N ILE A 632 -0.75 23.81 0.26
CA ILE A 632 -0.66 23.27 1.62
C ILE A 632 -2.03 23.16 2.27
N ALA A 633 -2.88 24.18 2.15
CA ALA A 633 -4.25 24.12 2.66
C ALA A 633 -5.04 22.97 2.05
N SER A 634 -4.86 22.70 0.75
CA SER A 634 -5.50 21.57 0.06
C SER A 634 -4.95 20.23 0.55
N TRP A 635 -3.63 20.11 0.75
CA TRP A 635 -3.00 18.90 1.28
C TRP A 635 -3.42 18.62 2.71
N LEU A 636 -3.45 19.61 3.60
CA LEU A 636 -3.91 19.44 4.97
C LEU A 636 -5.37 18.99 5.05
N LYS A 637 -6.25 19.42 4.13
CA LYS A 637 -7.62 18.88 4.05
C LYS A 637 -7.62 17.39 3.74
N LEU A 638 -6.86 16.97 2.73
CA LEU A 638 -6.80 15.57 2.32
C LEU A 638 -6.15 14.70 3.40
N LEU A 639 -5.02 15.12 3.95
CA LEU A 639 -4.32 14.45 5.07
C LEU A 639 -5.19 14.30 6.32
N SER A 640 -6.17 15.17 6.53
CA SER A 640 -7.12 15.04 7.64
C SER A 640 -8.13 13.89 7.46
N LYS A 641 -8.21 13.30 6.25
CA LYS A 641 -9.11 12.22 5.87
C LYS A 641 -8.43 10.86 5.74
N GLY A 642 -7.12 10.83 5.49
CA GLY A 642 -6.39 9.59 5.28
C GLY A 642 -4.91 9.80 5.01
N ASN A 643 -4.21 8.71 4.73
CA ASN A 643 -2.77 8.65 4.54
C ASN A 643 -2.32 9.27 3.23
N ALA A 644 -1.04 9.59 3.12
CA ALA A 644 -0.40 9.98 1.88
C ALA A 644 0.50 8.86 1.38
N VAL A 645 0.48 8.60 0.08
CA VAL A 645 1.58 7.86 -0.57
C VAL A 645 2.56 8.88 -1.10
N TYR A 646 3.83 8.73 -0.74
CA TYR A 646 4.92 9.50 -1.32
C TYR A 646 5.75 8.58 -2.22
N ILE A 647 5.73 8.85 -3.52
CA ILE A 647 6.49 8.11 -4.55
C ILE A 647 7.90 8.72 -4.66
N ARG A 648 8.94 7.88 -4.56
CA ARG A 648 10.34 8.32 -4.58
C ARG A 648 10.79 8.75 -5.99
N GLU A 649 10.25 8.11 -7.01
CA GLU A 649 10.55 8.37 -8.40
C GLU A 649 10.07 9.76 -8.82
N PRO A 650 10.86 10.52 -9.61
CA PRO A 650 10.42 11.80 -10.13
C PRO A 650 9.38 11.61 -11.24
N LEU A 651 8.10 11.86 -10.93
CA LEU A 651 7.02 11.76 -11.92
C LEU A 651 6.60 13.11 -12.53
N SER A 652 7.29 14.19 -12.17
CA SER A 652 7.10 15.50 -12.77
C SER A 652 8.38 16.33 -12.69
N CYS A 653 8.45 17.37 -13.52
CA CYS A 653 9.47 18.40 -13.46
C CYS A 653 8.81 19.74 -13.09
N PHE A 654 9.29 20.35 -12.00
CA PHE A 654 8.91 21.67 -11.56
C PHE A 654 9.82 22.71 -12.21
N ARG A 655 9.26 23.66 -12.96
CA ARG A 655 10.06 24.67 -13.66
C ARG A 655 10.30 25.89 -12.80
N ILE A 656 11.50 26.46 -12.88
CA ILE A 656 11.84 27.75 -12.26
C ILE A 656 12.21 28.75 -13.36
N HIS A 657 11.46 29.86 -13.43
CA HIS A 657 11.70 30.96 -14.38
C HIS A 657 11.26 32.32 -13.83
N SER A 658 11.79 33.41 -14.37
CA SER A 658 11.63 34.77 -13.83
C SER A 658 10.20 35.31 -13.79
N ASN A 659 9.29 34.74 -14.58
CA ASN A 659 7.90 35.21 -14.69
C ASN A 659 6.96 34.53 -13.67
N GLN A 660 7.48 33.67 -12.80
CA GLN A 660 6.66 33.00 -11.78
C GLN A 660 6.25 33.95 -10.67
N ASN A 661 5.03 33.76 -10.18
CA ASN A 661 4.48 34.51 -9.06
C ASN A 661 5.34 34.38 -7.79
N THR A 662 6.06 33.27 -7.59
CA THR A 662 6.85 32.99 -6.39
C THR A 662 7.94 34.03 -6.09
N PHE A 663 8.37 34.80 -7.10
CA PHE A 663 9.32 35.91 -6.93
C PHE A 663 8.69 37.22 -6.43
N ASP A 664 7.36 37.29 -6.32
CA ASP A 664 6.62 38.44 -5.78
C ASP A 664 6.84 38.53 -4.26
N SER A 665 7.44 39.65 -3.80
CA SER A 665 7.67 39.92 -2.37
C SER A 665 6.37 39.95 -1.56
N MET A 666 5.24 40.32 -2.18
CA MET A 666 3.94 40.27 -1.52
C MET A 666 3.48 38.84 -1.25
N LEU A 667 3.83 37.86 -2.10
CA LEU A 667 3.52 36.46 -1.82
C LEU A 667 4.28 35.94 -0.61
N GLN A 668 5.50 36.42 -0.37
CA GLN A 668 6.25 36.06 0.84
C GLN A 668 5.56 36.55 2.12
N ILE A 669 4.96 37.75 2.08
CA ILE A 669 4.16 38.29 3.19
C ILE A 669 2.89 37.45 3.40
N TRP A 670 2.16 37.20 2.32
CA TRP A 670 0.96 36.37 2.37
C TRP A 670 1.25 34.93 2.82
N GLY A 671 2.41 34.36 2.45
CA GLY A 671 2.86 33.06 2.94
C GLY A 671 3.09 33.07 4.46
N ALA A 672 3.66 34.14 5.01
CA ALA A 672 3.78 34.30 6.47
C ALA A 672 2.40 34.33 7.14
N ILE A 673 1.46 35.11 6.59
CA ILE A 673 0.08 35.21 7.11
C ILE A 673 -0.62 33.84 7.03
N ASP A 674 -0.56 33.17 5.88
CA ASP A 674 -1.20 31.88 5.66
C ASP A 674 -0.65 30.81 6.62
N TRP A 675 0.67 30.74 6.82
CA TRP A 675 1.27 29.81 7.80
C TRP A 675 0.73 30.05 9.20
N TYR A 676 0.63 31.30 9.64
CA TYR A 676 0.08 31.64 10.96
C TYR A 676 -1.35 31.11 11.11
N TYR A 677 -2.21 31.33 10.11
CA TYR A 677 -3.58 30.84 10.14
C TYR A 677 -3.64 29.32 10.13
N LEU A 678 -2.86 28.64 9.30
CA LEU A 678 -2.81 27.17 9.27
C LEU A 678 -2.40 26.58 10.63
N ILE A 679 -1.36 27.14 11.26
CA ILE A 679 -0.87 26.70 12.59
C ILE A 679 -1.94 26.93 13.67
N THR A 680 -2.56 28.11 13.70
CA THR A 680 -3.56 28.47 14.72
C THR A 680 -4.89 27.72 14.54
N TYR A 681 -5.33 27.50 13.31
CA TYR A 681 -6.50 26.67 13.03
C TYR A 681 -6.26 25.21 13.36
N SER A 682 -5.06 24.69 13.05
CA SER A 682 -4.66 23.35 13.43
C SER A 682 -4.78 23.15 14.95
N TYR A 683 -4.17 24.04 15.74
CA TYR A 683 -4.25 23.97 17.21
C TYR A 683 -5.67 24.14 17.75
N SER A 684 -6.39 25.19 17.34
CA SER A 684 -7.74 25.48 17.86
C SER A 684 -8.77 24.41 17.51
N SER A 685 -8.57 23.66 16.42
CA SER A 685 -9.42 22.53 16.05
C SER A 685 -8.94 21.17 16.59
N GLY A 686 -7.80 21.13 17.27
CA GLY A 686 -7.18 19.87 17.75
C GLY A 686 -6.77 18.93 16.61
N LYS A 687 -6.48 19.47 15.42
CA LYS A 687 -6.09 18.71 14.22
C LYS A 687 -4.62 18.93 13.94
N PHE A 688 -3.83 17.86 13.81
CA PHE A 688 -2.37 17.90 13.62
C PHE A 688 -1.59 18.41 14.85
N ILE A 689 -1.70 19.69 15.20
CA ILE A 689 -1.17 20.26 16.44
C ILE A 689 -2.23 20.12 17.53
N LYS A 690 -2.00 19.25 18.52
CA LYS A 690 -3.00 18.91 19.54
C LYS A 690 -2.71 19.51 20.91
N ASP A 691 -1.44 19.72 21.22
CA ASP A 691 -1.00 20.17 22.52
C ASP A 691 -0.45 21.61 22.46
N ARG A 692 -0.52 22.29 23.61
CA ARG A 692 -0.11 23.69 23.73
C ARG A 692 1.41 23.86 23.55
N GLU A 693 2.21 22.88 23.97
CA GLU A 693 3.67 22.97 23.90
C GLU A 693 4.14 23.00 22.45
N THR A 694 3.66 22.05 21.64
CA THR A 694 3.89 21.99 20.20
C THR A 694 3.39 23.26 19.51
N PHE A 695 2.17 23.72 19.83
CA PHE A 695 1.66 24.97 19.26
C PHE A 695 2.58 26.17 19.53
N LEU A 696 3.02 26.36 20.78
CA LEU A 696 3.90 27.47 21.14
C LEU A 696 5.29 27.31 20.51
N ARG A 697 5.82 26.10 20.38
CA ARG A 697 7.09 25.83 19.68
C ARG A 697 7.00 26.19 18.20
N THR A 698 5.95 25.75 17.51
CA THR A 698 5.70 26.04 16.10
C THR A 698 5.50 27.54 15.87
N LEU A 699 4.75 28.20 16.75
CA LEU A 699 4.55 29.64 16.69
C LEU A 699 5.88 30.41 16.88
N LYS A 700 6.76 29.99 17.80
CA LYS A 700 8.10 30.58 17.96
C LYS A 700 8.93 30.44 16.68
N LEU A 701 8.88 29.29 16.01
CA LEU A 701 9.55 29.11 14.72
C LEU A 701 8.98 30.07 13.66
N TRP A 702 7.65 30.21 13.61
CA TRP A 702 6.98 31.16 12.71
C TRP A 702 7.47 32.59 12.91
N PHE A 703 7.59 33.06 14.16
CA PHE A 703 8.18 34.37 14.44
C PHE A 703 9.61 34.43 13.89
N ARG A 704 10.48 33.49 14.25
CA ARG A 704 11.89 33.46 13.84
C ARG A 704 12.07 33.52 12.32
N MET A 705 11.27 32.78 11.57
CA MET A 705 11.33 32.74 10.10
C MET A 705 10.81 33.99 9.41
N ASN A 706 9.99 34.80 10.08
CA ASN A 706 9.33 35.95 9.47
C ASN A 706 9.73 37.30 10.08
N MET A 707 10.60 37.30 11.08
CA MET A 707 11.06 38.54 11.75
C MET A 707 11.62 39.59 10.80
N ASP A 708 12.27 39.17 9.70
CA ASP A 708 12.82 40.05 8.67
C ASP A 708 11.77 40.95 8.03
N LYS A 709 10.53 40.46 7.87
CA LYS A 709 9.40 41.21 7.29
C LYS A 709 8.99 42.41 8.14
N ILE A 710 9.29 42.36 9.44
CA ILE A 710 9.13 43.50 10.36
C ILE A 710 10.36 44.41 10.30
N TYR A 711 11.57 43.83 10.31
CA TYR A 711 12.80 44.63 10.39
C TYR A 711 13.10 45.44 9.15
N ASP A 712 12.81 44.87 7.98
CA ASP A 712 13.00 45.47 6.67
C ASP A 712 11.64 45.83 6.08
N TYR A 713 10.75 46.36 6.91
CA TYR A 713 9.39 46.73 6.51
C TYR A 713 9.35 47.60 5.25
N GLU A 714 10.27 48.56 5.12
CA GLU A 714 10.38 49.42 3.93
C GLU A 714 10.72 48.63 2.66
N LYS A 715 11.53 47.56 2.77
CA LYS A 715 11.84 46.67 1.63
C LYS A 715 10.58 45.98 1.11
N TYR A 716 9.70 45.55 2.01
CA TYR A 716 8.51 44.78 1.65
C TYR A 716 7.28 45.65 1.33
N PHE A 717 7.25 46.89 1.79
CA PHE A 717 6.07 47.76 1.71
C PHE A 717 6.34 49.16 1.12
N SER A 718 7.45 49.35 0.42
CA SER A 718 7.88 50.62 -0.21
C SER A 718 6.93 51.18 -1.28
N ILE A 719 5.97 50.38 -1.76
CA ILE A 719 5.01 50.78 -2.79
C ILE A 719 3.59 50.69 -2.22
N GLU A 720 2.89 51.83 -2.11
CA GLU A 720 1.51 51.90 -1.66
C GLU A 720 0.53 51.55 -2.81
N ILE A 721 0.07 50.31 -2.83
CA ILE A 721 -1.06 49.83 -3.64
C ILE A 721 -2.10 49.28 -2.64
N SER A 722 -3.38 49.16 -2.99
CA SER A 722 -4.40 48.72 -2.01
C SER A 722 -4.10 47.37 -1.37
N ASP A 723 -3.43 46.45 -2.08
CA ASP A 723 -3.00 45.14 -1.58
C ASP A 723 -1.94 45.23 -0.46
N THR A 724 -1.09 46.26 -0.47
CA THR A 724 -0.10 46.43 0.60
C THR A 724 -0.75 46.85 1.91
N LYS A 725 -1.88 47.59 1.89
CA LYS A 725 -2.60 47.96 3.13
C LYS A 725 -3.27 46.77 3.80
N GLU A 726 -3.98 45.95 3.03
CA GLU A 726 -4.64 44.75 3.57
C GLU A 726 -3.62 43.78 4.17
N ALA A 727 -2.56 43.47 3.43
CA ALA A 727 -1.50 42.57 3.91
C ALA A 727 -0.83 43.10 5.20
N LYS A 728 -0.62 44.42 5.32
CA LYS A 728 -0.12 45.05 6.56
C LYS A 728 -1.03 44.77 7.75
N GLU A 729 -2.34 44.96 7.58
CA GLU A 729 -3.32 44.77 8.66
C GLU A 729 -3.41 43.32 9.11
N TYR A 730 -3.43 42.37 8.17
CA TYR A 730 -3.41 40.94 8.48
C TYR A 730 -2.12 40.52 9.17
N LEU A 731 -0.96 40.90 8.63
CA LEU A 731 0.34 40.58 9.21
C LEU A 731 0.45 41.13 10.64
N TYR A 732 0.05 42.39 10.85
CA TYR A 732 -0.02 42.99 12.18
C TYR A 732 -0.87 42.17 13.15
N SER A 733 -2.07 41.75 12.71
CA SER A 733 -2.97 40.93 13.52
C SER A 733 -2.34 39.59 13.89
N CYS A 734 -1.67 38.92 12.96
CA CYS A 734 -0.93 37.67 13.21
C CYS A 734 0.13 37.85 14.31
N TYR A 735 0.98 38.87 14.19
CA TYR A 735 2.01 39.14 15.20
C TYR A 735 1.41 39.49 16.56
N LYS A 736 0.39 40.35 16.60
CA LYS A 736 -0.26 40.78 17.84
C LYS A 736 -0.88 39.59 18.58
N ASN A 737 -1.64 38.78 17.85
CA ASN A 737 -2.30 37.60 18.42
C ASN A 737 -1.28 36.52 18.79
N GLY A 738 -0.24 36.33 17.98
CA GLY A 738 0.87 35.41 18.29
C GLY A 738 1.57 35.77 19.59
N ILE A 739 1.86 37.06 19.83
CA ILE A 739 2.47 37.51 21.09
C ILE A 739 1.54 37.27 22.27
N ARG A 740 0.24 37.56 22.13
CA ARG A 740 -0.73 37.24 23.19
C ARG A 740 -0.74 35.77 23.56
N GLN A 741 -0.65 34.87 22.58
CA GLN A 741 -0.56 33.42 22.83
C GLN A 741 0.72 33.05 23.60
N LEU A 742 1.85 33.70 23.29
CA LEU A 742 3.12 33.49 23.98
C LEU A 742 3.17 34.11 25.39
N LEU A 743 2.49 35.25 25.61
CA LEU A 743 2.47 35.96 26.90
C LEU A 743 1.44 35.41 27.89
N ASN A 744 0.35 34.77 27.43
CA ASN A 744 -0.61 34.04 28.27
C ASN A 744 -0.02 32.67 28.73
N MET A 745 1.26 32.65 29.05
CA MET A 745 2.01 31.48 29.56
C MET A 745 1.98 31.44 31.08
#